data_AF-A0A5J5BY21-F1
#
_entry.id   AF-A0A5J5BY21-F1
#
_cell.length_a   1.000
_cell.length_b   1.000
_cell.length_c   1.000
_cell.angle_alpha   90.00
_cell.angle_beta   90.00
_cell.angle_gamma   90.00
#
_symmetry.space_group_name_H-M   'P 1'
#
loop_
_entity.id
_entity.type
_entity.pdbx_description
1 polymer ?
#
loop_
_entity_poly.entity_id
_entity_poly.type
_entity_poly.pdbx_seq_one_letter_code
_entity_poly.pdbx_strand_id
1 'polypeptide(L)'
;MLAHPLHLRLLSANDCQITILEDFKYNSIDGELVGVVGDSWVLKTDPISITWHSIKGIKEESYPEIIDALCKDVKAMNSTTTSATSSYSHGKMISRVARLALIAEEVCYLEEMPTIRKYLKDKIEPWLDGTFDENGFLYDKKWGGIVTKQGSLDSGADFGFGTYNNHHYHLSYFLYAIAVLAKIDPAWGRKYRPRAYSLMADFMNLGQQANSNYPQLRCFDLWKLHSWAGGLTEFADGRHQESSSQAVNAYYSAALMGLAYGDTHLVAIGSTLSAMEIQSAKTWWHVREGDKMYAEDFTKENKMVGVLWANKRDSSLWFAPPAWRECRLGIQLLPLSPITEVLFSDVGFVRELVQWTLPALEREGVEDGWKGFVYALEAIYDKVGALDKIKNLNGFDDGNSLTNLLWWIHSRRGEEGQEKEWGGKFSWRSPSTSPRRSPSPPLRRSPLPPTYPFLFPQTQSSVLPDPSLFSSHLLPSPLPTNSFFQNFVLKDGDQPEYIHPYLIKSSLSSLSICYPSQLSNRTFTTQIFNADLTISISNNSNPNPTHIISSYTDLSVTLEFPSSNLKFFLVRGSPFLTCAVTGDISFSISTVHAIHQLSSNSSLTRYTINLSNNQTWILYSSSPVNLTHENSTITSEGFSGIIRIAFLPDSSPRYETILNRFSSGYPVSGDAMFRKPYCLEYKWEKKGWGDLLMLAHPLHLRLLSTNDCQIIVLEDFKYQSIDGELVGVVGDSWVLKTNPVSVTWHSIRGIKKRSYSNIIDALCNDVQALNSTTISTTSSYSHGKLIARAARLALIAEEVCYPEVIPEILKYLKEKIEPWLDGTFDENGFLYDNKWGGIVTKQGSLDSGADFGFGIYNDHHYHLGYFLYAIAVLAKTDPAWGRNYRPQAYSLMADFMNLGRQVNSNYPQLRCFDLWKLHSWAGGLTEFADGRHQESTSQAVNAYYSAALMGLAYGDTDLIAIGSTLMAMEIQSAQTWWHVRDGDKMYAKKFTRKNRMVGVLWANKRDSGLSFAPPEWRECRLGIQLLPLLPITEVLFADVGFVKELVQWTLPSLERKSVGEGWKGFVYALEAIYDKVSAFDKIKNLTGFDEGNSLTNLLWWIHSRGNEEDQGKEWGGKFCWFDLYYH
;
A
#
# COMPACT_ATOMS: atom_id res chain seq x y z
N MET A 1 -20.95 -1.18 -25.34
CA MET A 1 -20.21 -0.06 -25.97
C MET A 1 -19.23 -0.62 -26.99
N LEU A 2 -18.70 0.19 -27.91
CA LEU A 2 -17.65 -0.22 -28.86
C LEU A 2 -16.27 0.14 -28.27
N ALA A 3 -15.34 -0.80 -28.24
CA ALA A 3 -14.00 -0.64 -27.67
C ALA A 3 -12.97 -0.41 -28.78
N HIS A 4 -12.04 0.52 -28.57
CA HIS A 4 -10.87 0.71 -29.44
C HIS A 4 -9.90 -0.50 -29.33
N PRO A 5 -9.05 -0.74 -30.35
CA PRO A 5 -7.99 -1.77 -30.28
C PRO A 5 -7.07 -1.62 -29.06
N LEU A 6 -6.87 -0.38 -28.57
CA LEU A 6 -6.12 -0.14 -27.34
C LEU A 6 -6.92 -0.55 -26.09
N HIS A 7 -8.23 -0.26 -26.02
CA HIS A 7 -9.06 -0.71 -24.90
C HIS A 7 -9.03 -2.22 -24.76
N LEU A 8 -9.18 -2.96 -25.87
CA LEU A 8 -9.16 -4.43 -25.85
C LEU A 8 -7.85 -5.01 -25.28
N ARG A 9 -6.72 -4.34 -25.51
CA ARG A 9 -5.42 -4.74 -24.95
C ARG A 9 -5.30 -4.44 -23.46
N LEU A 10 -5.96 -3.39 -22.99
CA LEU A 10 -5.88 -2.95 -21.59
C LEU A 10 -7.03 -3.49 -20.73
N LEU A 11 -8.10 -4.02 -21.33
CA LEU A 11 -9.27 -4.53 -20.62
C LEU A 11 -8.91 -5.74 -19.77
N SER A 12 -9.15 -5.66 -18.46
CA SER A 12 -9.02 -6.82 -17.57
C SER A 12 -10.34 -7.60 -17.50
N ALA A 13 -10.43 -8.67 -18.29
CA ALA A 13 -11.61 -9.55 -18.31
C ALA A 13 -11.87 -10.27 -16.98
N ASN A 14 -10.84 -10.44 -16.13
CA ASN A 14 -10.99 -11.10 -14.82
C ASN A 14 -11.53 -10.16 -13.72
N ASP A 15 -11.41 -8.84 -13.90
CA ASP A 15 -11.84 -7.86 -12.90
C ASP A 15 -13.18 -7.19 -13.24
N CYS A 16 -13.69 -7.43 -14.45
CA CYS A 16 -14.94 -6.84 -14.94
C CYS A 16 -15.86 -7.95 -15.45
N GLN A 17 -17.13 -7.93 -15.08
CA GLN A 17 -18.15 -8.83 -15.65
C GLN A 17 -18.49 -8.41 -17.09
N ILE A 18 -17.52 -8.49 -18.01
CA ILE A 18 -17.66 -8.07 -19.40
C ILE A 18 -17.71 -9.26 -20.36
N THR A 19 -18.32 -9.06 -21.52
CA THR A 19 -18.27 -10.01 -22.64
C THR A 19 -17.82 -9.30 -23.90
N ILE A 20 -16.74 -9.77 -24.51
CA ILE A 20 -16.22 -9.24 -25.78
C ILE A 20 -16.92 -9.99 -26.92
N LEU A 21 -17.53 -9.22 -27.83
CA LEU A 21 -18.21 -9.72 -29.02
C LEU A 21 -17.23 -9.66 -30.19
N GLU A 22 -16.31 -10.63 -30.28
CA GLU A 22 -15.20 -10.62 -31.25
C GLU A 22 -15.68 -10.49 -32.71
N ASP A 23 -16.86 -11.02 -33.04
CA ASP A 23 -17.45 -10.95 -34.38
C ASP A 23 -18.25 -9.66 -34.65
N PHE A 24 -18.50 -8.83 -33.62
CA PHE A 24 -19.27 -7.59 -33.74
C PHE A 24 -18.33 -6.40 -33.86
N LYS A 25 -17.95 -6.06 -35.10
CA LYS A 25 -16.93 -5.05 -35.40
C LYS A 25 -17.43 -3.91 -36.29
N TYR A 26 -16.90 -2.72 -36.07
CA TYR A 26 -17.11 -1.54 -36.92
C TYR A 26 -15.77 -0.97 -37.37
N ASN A 27 -15.64 -0.71 -38.68
CA ASN A 27 -14.46 -0.02 -39.20
C ASN A 27 -14.49 1.45 -38.76
N SER A 28 -13.36 1.93 -38.26
CA SER A 28 -13.16 3.34 -37.92
C SER A 28 -11.74 3.77 -38.31
N ILE A 29 -11.48 5.07 -38.25
CA ILE A 29 -10.12 5.61 -38.47
C ILE A 29 -9.14 5.20 -37.36
N ASP A 30 -9.65 4.77 -36.20
CA ASP A 30 -8.86 4.27 -35.08
C ASP A 30 -8.78 2.73 -35.07
N GLY A 31 -8.96 2.10 -36.24
CA GLY A 31 -9.00 0.65 -36.41
C GLY A 31 -10.39 0.04 -36.20
N GLU A 32 -10.45 -1.29 -36.15
CA GLU A 32 -11.69 -2.03 -35.88
C GLU A 32 -12.16 -1.80 -34.44
N LEU A 33 -13.33 -1.18 -34.26
CA LEU A 33 -13.99 -1.07 -32.97
C LEU A 33 -14.77 -2.36 -32.69
N VAL A 34 -14.59 -2.95 -31.51
CA VAL A 34 -15.21 -4.24 -31.16
C VAL A 34 -16.29 -4.06 -30.09
N GLY A 35 -17.43 -4.75 -30.24
CA GLY A 35 -18.49 -4.73 -29.23
C GLY A 35 -18.05 -5.31 -27.90
N VAL A 36 -18.26 -4.58 -26.81
CA VAL A 36 -18.06 -5.07 -25.45
C VAL A 36 -19.32 -4.80 -24.63
N VAL A 37 -19.87 -5.86 -24.05
CA VAL A 37 -21.04 -5.85 -23.18
C VAL A 37 -20.57 -5.74 -21.73
N GLY A 38 -21.11 -4.78 -20.99
CA GLY A 38 -20.79 -4.49 -19.59
C GLY A 38 -21.04 -3.01 -19.27
N ASP A 39 -21.27 -2.71 -17.99
CA ASP A 39 -21.55 -1.38 -17.47
C ASP A 39 -20.33 -0.70 -16.83
N SER A 40 -19.24 -1.44 -16.60
CA SER A 40 -17.98 -0.94 -16.06
C SER A 40 -16.77 -1.59 -16.73
N TRP A 41 -15.81 -0.77 -17.16
CA TRP A 41 -14.57 -1.20 -17.81
C TRP A 41 -13.36 -0.80 -16.97
N VAL A 42 -12.55 -1.77 -16.55
CA VAL A 42 -11.26 -1.54 -15.90
C VAL A 42 -10.16 -1.73 -16.93
N LEU A 43 -9.52 -0.62 -17.30
CA LEU A 43 -8.34 -0.60 -18.17
C LEU A 43 -7.09 -0.62 -17.30
N LYS A 44 -6.27 -1.66 -17.44
CA LYS A 44 -5.01 -1.84 -16.73
C LYS A 44 -3.84 -1.66 -17.68
N THR A 45 -2.85 -0.89 -17.24
CA THR A 45 -1.53 -0.80 -17.86
C THR A 45 -0.50 -1.11 -16.78
N ASP A 46 0.61 -1.73 -17.17
CA ASP A 46 1.72 -1.90 -16.25
C ASP A 46 2.26 -0.53 -15.84
N PRO A 47 2.55 -0.31 -14.55
CA PRO A 47 3.16 0.93 -14.09
C PRO A 47 4.54 1.09 -14.73
N ILE A 48 4.83 2.30 -15.19
CA ILE A 48 6.16 2.61 -15.74
C ILE A 48 7.01 3.21 -14.63
N SER A 49 8.24 2.71 -14.51
CA SER A 49 9.22 3.23 -13.56
C SER A 49 9.56 4.69 -13.88
N ILE A 50 9.36 5.57 -12.89
CA ILE A 50 9.68 7.00 -13.00
C ILE A 50 11.03 7.22 -12.34
N THR A 51 12.05 7.50 -13.15
CA THR A 51 13.43 7.68 -12.69
C THR A 51 13.98 9.03 -13.10
N TRP A 52 14.90 9.59 -12.31
CA TRP A 52 15.67 10.80 -12.66
C TRP A 52 16.78 10.51 -13.68
N HIS A 53 17.24 9.26 -13.72
CA HIS A 53 18.43 8.79 -14.40
C HIS A 53 18.11 7.59 -15.29
N SER A 54 19.12 7.13 -16.05
CA SER A 54 19.01 5.87 -16.78
C SER A 54 18.77 4.70 -15.82
N ILE A 55 17.81 3.84 -16.13
CA ILE A 55 17.57 2.58 -15.37
C ILE A 55 18.82 1.67 -15.43
N LYS A 56 19.62 1.80 -16.49
CA LYS A 56 20.81 0.98 -16.74
C LYS A 56 22.10 1.61 -16.21
N GLY A 57 22.06 2.87 -15.78
CA GLY A 57 23.24 3.65 -15.43
C GLY A 57 24.17 3.96 -16.61
N ILE A 58 25.34 4.50 -16.30
CA ILE A 58 26.42 4.85 -17.23
C ILE A 58 27.70 4.21 -16.71
N LYS A 59 28.55 3.69 -17.60
CA LYS A 59 29.85 3.16 -17.21
C LYS A 59 30.85 4.28 -16.90
N GLU A 60 31.64 4.12 -15.84
CA GLU A 60 32.64 5.11 -15.41
C GLU A 60 33.65 5.48 -16.51
N GLU A 61 33.98 4.54 -17.40
CA GLU A 61 34.85 4.75 -18.56
C GLU A 61 34.36 5.86 -19.50
N SER A 62 33.06 6.15 -19.50
CA SER A 62 32.44 7.19 -20.32
C SER A 62 32.36 8.55 -19.62
N TYR A 63 32.66 8.62 -18.32
CA TYR A 63 32.51 9.86 -17.53
C TYR A 63 33.38 11.01 -18.06
N PRO A 64 34.68 10.81 -18.39
CA PRO A 64 35.52 11.93 -18.82
C PRO A 64 34.97 12.65 -20.07
N GLU A 65 34.43 11.89 -21.03
CA GLU A 65 33.84 12.42 -22.26
C GLU A 65 32.53 13.18 -21.98
N ILE A 66 31.66 12.62 -21.14
CA ILE A 66 30.39 13.27 -20.76
C ILE A 66 30.66 14.54 -19.95
N ILE A 67 31.64 14.53 -19.04
CA ILE A 67 32.03 15.66 -18.21
C ILE A 67 32.64 16.78 -19.06
N ASP A 68 33.51 16.49 -20.04
CA ASP A 68 34.05 17.50 -20.94
C ASP A 68 32.94 18.20 -21.75
N ALA A 69 31.99 17.43 -22.29
CA ALA A 69 30.82 17.98 -22.95
C ALA A 69 29.95 18.82 -21.98
N LEU A 70 29.73 18.34 -20.76
CA LEU A 70 28.94 19.03 -19.73
C LEU A 70 29.53 20.40 -19.40
N CYS A 71 30.84 20.48 -19.19
CA CYS A 71 31.53 21.74 -18.93
C CYS A 71 31.39 22.73 -20.11
N LYS A 72 31.40 22.25 -21.36
CA LYS A 72 31.19 23.08 -22.55
C LYS A 72 29.73 23.56 -22.65
N ASP A 73 28.77 22.67 -22.46
CA ASP A 73 27.34 22.98 -22.53
C ASP A 73 26.92 23.95 -21.41
N VAL A 74 27.45 23.81 -20.19
CA VAL A 74 27.20 24.74 -19.09
C VAL A 74 27.82 26.12 -19.36
N LYS A 75 29.02 26.19 -19.94
CA LYS A 75 29.62 27.48 -20.35
C LYS A 75 28.82 28.16 -21.46
N ALA A 76 28.22 27.39 -22.37
CA ALA A 76 27.44 27.88 -23.50
C ALA A 76 25.98 28.23 -23.16
N MET A 77 25.49 27.96 -21.94
CA MET A 77 24.07 28.18 -21.60
C MET A 77 23.64 29.67 -21.64
N ASN A 78 24.59 30.60 -21.56
CA ASN A 78 24.36 32.05 -21.67
C ASN A 78 24.61 32.62 -23.07
N SER A 79 25.27 31.88 -23.97
CA SER A 79 25.59 32.35 -25.33
C SER A 79 24.49 32.05 -26.35
N THR A 80 23.43 31.34 -25.95
CA THR A 80 22.24 31.12 -26.79
C THR A 80 21.32 32.33 -26.68
N THR A 81 21.58 33.33 -27.54
CA THR A 81 20.88 34.62 -27.65
C THR A 81 19.51 34.53 -28.32
N THR A 82 18.76 33.45 -28.15
CA THR A 82 17.33 33.50 -28.48
C THR A 82 16.65 34.26 -27.36
N SER A 83 16.26 35.50 -27.64
CA SER A 83 15.19 36.22 -26.94
C SER A 83 13.91 35.39 -27.08
N ALA A 84 13.83 34.29 -26.33
CA ALA A 84 12.70 33.39 -26.33
C ALA A 84 11.63 34.02 -25.45
N THR A 85 11.01 35.09 -25.95
CA THR A 85 9.77 35.60 -25.37
C THR A 85 8.72 34.49 -25.38
N SER A 86 8.77 33.59 -26.36
CA SER A 86 7.86 32.44 -26.45
C SER A 86 8.01 31.46 -25.30
N SER A 87 6.87 31.11 -24.68
CA SER A 87 6.80 30.09 -23.63
C SER A 87 7.36 28.73 -24.05
N TYR A 88 7.17 28.32 -25.30
CA TYR A 88 7.68 27.04 -25.82
C TYR A 88 9.20 26.96 -25.81
N SER A 89 9.86 27.84 -26.58
CA SER A 89 11.32 27.92 -26.69
C SER A 89 11.99 28.20 -25.34
N HIS A 90 11.39 29.04 -24.48
CA HIS A 90 11.92 29.26 -23.13
C HIS A 90 11.84 27.99 -22.27
N GLY A 91 10.72 27.27 -22.34
CA GLY A 91 10.54 25.96 -21.71
C GLY A 91 11.61 24.96 -22.14
N LYS A 92 11.80 24.76 -23.45
CA LYS A 92 12.84 23.86 -23.99
C LYS A 92 14.23 24.19 -23.44
N MET A 93 14.57 25.47 -23.43
CA MET A 93 15.86 25.97 -22.92
C MET A 93 16.08 25.61 -21.44
N ILE A 94 15.12 25.89 -20.55
CA ILE A 94 15.27 25.56 -19.11
C ILE A 94 15.24 24.06 -18.85
N SER A 95 14.46 23.30 -19.63
CA SER A 95 14.41 21.84 -19.53
C SER A 95 15.73 21.19 -19.95
N ARG A 96 16.38 21.71 -20.99
CA ARG A 96 17.74 21.30 -21.40
C ARG A 96 18.74 21.50 -20.27
N VAL A 97 18.74 22.67 -19.64
CA VAL A 97 19.67 22.96 -18.52
C VAL A 97 19.36 22.11 -17.29
N ALA A 98 18.08 21.85 -16.99
CA ALA A 98 17.68 20.91 -15.95
C ALA A 98 18.19 19.49 -16.25
N ARG A 99 18.18 19.07 -17.51
CA ARG A 99 18.74 17.78 -17.91
C ARG A 99 20.25 17.70 -17.66
N LEU A 100 21.00 18.78 -17.89
CA LEU A 100 22.43 18.85 -17.53
C LEU A 100 22.65 18.63 -16.03
N ALA A 101 21.79 19.17 -15.16
CA ALA A 101 21.87 18.96 -13.71
C ALA A 101 21.77 17.47 -13.33
N LEU A 102 20.82 16.75 -13.94
CA LEU A 102 20.62 15.32 -13.67
C LEU A 102 21.78 14.48 -14.22
N ILE A 103 22.37 14.86 -15.36
CA ILE A 103 23.56 14.16 -15.90
C ILE A 103 24.77 14.42 -15.02
N ALA A 104 24.98 15.66 -14.57
CA ALA A 104 26.05 16.04 -13.63
C ALA A 104 25.98 15.22 -12.34
N GLU A 105 24.77 15.00 -11.81
CA GLU A 105 24.53 14.12 -10.67
C GLU A 105 24.84 12.64 -10.99
N GLU A 106 24.40 12.13 -12.14
CA GLU A 106 24.58 10.73 -12.54
C GLU A 106 26.06 10.34 -12.76
N VAL A 107 26.87 11.27 -13.28
CA VAL A 107 28.33 11.08 -13.46
C VAL A 107 29.16 11.57 -12.27
N CYS A 108 28.52 11.92 -11.15
CA CYS A 108 29.18 12.39 -9.93
C CYS A 108 30.06 13.65 -10.09
N TYR A 109 29.73 14.54 -11.05
CA TYR A 109 30.48 15.78 -11.30
C TYR A 109 29.65 17.01 -10.93
N LEU A 110 29.69 17.39 -9.64
CA LEU A 110 28.82 18.42 -9.07
C LEU A 110 29.40 19.85 -9.12
N GLU A 111 30.59 20.06 -9.69
CA GLU A 111 31.25 21.39 -9.71
C GLU A 111 30.42 22.44 -10.45
N GLU A 112 29.69 22.04 -11.50
CA GLU A 112 28.84 22.95 -12.28
C GLU A 112 27.44 23.16 -11.67
N MET A 113 27.08 22.39 -10.63
CA MET A 113 25.75 22.42 -10.01
C MET A 113 25.34 23.81 -9.48
N PRO A 114 26.23 24.61 -8.83
CA PRO A 114 25.88 25.97 -8.41
C PRO A 114 25.54 26.89 -9.60
N THR A 115 26.28 26.78 -10.70
CA THR A 115 26.08 27.57 -11.93
C THR A 115 24.72 27.22 -12.57
N ILE A 116 24.44 25.92 -12.71
CA ILE A 116 23.18 25.39 -13.24
C ILE A 116 21.99 25.81 -12.36
N ARG A 117 22.10 25.63 -11.03
CA ARG A 117 21.04 26.00 -10.07
C ARG A 117 20.73 27.49 -10.15
N LYS A 118 21.75 28.34 -10.22
CA LYS A 118 21.57 29.80 -10.35
C LYS A 118 20.83 30.13 -11.66
N TYR A 119 21.27 29.56 -12.78
CA TYR A 119 20.63 29.77 -14.08
C TYR A 119 19.15 29.39 -14.05
N LEU A 120 18.81 28.20 -13.53
CA LEU A 120 17.42 27.74 -13.47
C LEU A 120 16.56 28.68 -12.62
N LYS A 121 17.05 29.15 -11.47
CA LYS A 121 16.33 30.15 -10.66
C LYS A 121 16.10 31.45 -11.42
N ASP A 122 17.16 32.03 -11.95
CA ASP A 122 17.12 33.31 -12.67
C ASP A 122 16.16 33.27 -13.87
N LYS A 123 15.99 32.10 -14.50
CA LYS A 123 15.12 31.90 -15.68
C LYS A 123 13.71 31.41 -15.37
N ILE A 124 13.46 30.79 -14.21
CA ILE A 124 12.14 30.26 -13.84
C ILE A 124 11.37 31.24 -12.94
N GLU A 125 12.03 31.88 -11.98
CA GLU A 125 11.36 32.75 -11.00
C GLU A 125 10.52 33.85 -11.64
N PRO A 126 10.98 34.59 -12.67
CA PRO A 126 10.17 35.65 -13.30
C PRO A 126 8.84 35.16 -13.88
N TRP A 127 8.79 33.94 -14.42
CA TRP A 127 7.57 33.33 -14.95
C TRP A 127 6.60 32.95 -13.85
N LEU A 128 7.12 32.40 -12.75
CA LEU A 128 6.33 31.98 -11.59
C LEU A 128 5.83 33.18 -10.77
N ASP A 129 6.63 34.23 -10.64
CA ASP A 129 6.27 35.45 -9.90
C ASP A 129 5.43 36.42 -10.73
N GLY A 130 5.23 36.16 -12.03
CA GLY A 130 4.47 37.01 -12.94
C GLY A 130 5.17 38.32 -13.28
N THR A 131 6.49 38.38 -13.09
CA THR A 131 7.33 39.56 -13.38
C THR A 131 8.09 39.46 -14.71
N PHE A 132 7.82 38.42 -15.50
CA PHE A 132 8.35 38.30 -16.85
C PHE A 132 7.56 39.21 -17.81
N ASP A 133 7.96 40.47 -17.92
CA ASP A 133 7.19 41.53 -18.58
C ASP A 133 6.88 41.30 -20.07
N GLU A 134 7.77 40.59 -20.77
CA GLU A 134 7.69 40.34 -22.21
C GLU A 134 6.52 39.40 -22.58
N ASN A 135 6.33 38.32 -21.80
CA ASN A 135 5.33 37.29 -22.13
C ASN A 135 4.87 36.39 -20.94
N GLY A 136 4.93 36.88 -19.71
CA GLY A 136 4.65 36.07 -18.51
C GLY A 136 3.25 35.43 -18.46
N PHE A 137 3.09 34.44 -17.58
CA PHE A 137 1.83 33.71 -17.40
C PHE A 137 0.74 34.60 -16.77
N LEU A 138 -0.48 34.46 -17.30
CA LEU A 138 -1.71 35.09 -16.84
C LEU A 138 -2.77 34.01 -16.61
N TYR A 139 -3.76 34.30 -15.77
CA TYR A 139 -4.92 33.42 -15.58
C TYR A 139 -6.13 33.98 -16.34
N ASP A 140 -6.64 33.22 -17.31
CA ASP A 140 -7.91 33.50 -17.98
C ASP A 140 -9.07 32.98 -17.13
N LYS A 141 -9.90 33.92 -16.66
CA LYS A 141 -11.09 33.63 -15.86
C LYS A 141 -12.28 33.13 -16.70
N LYS A 142 -12.26 33.34 -18.02
CA LYS A 142 -13.38 32.99 -18.90
C LYS A 142 -13.43 31.49 -19.16
N TRP A 143 -12.30 30.91 -19.57
CA TRP A 143 -12.18 29.47 -19.83
C TRP A 143 -11.49 28.71 -18.69
N GLY A 144 -10.96 29.43 -17.69
CA GLY A 144 -10.31 28.87 -16.52
C GLY A 144 -8.99 28.19 -16.89
N GLY A 145 -7.89 28.93 -16.93
CA GLY A 145 -6.58 28.36 -17.24
C GLY A 145 -5.46 29.38 -17.42
N ILE A 146 -4.24 28.88 -17.65
CA ILE A 146 -3.04 29.71 -17.77
C ILE A 146 -2.79 30.06 -19.24
N VAL A 147 -2.73 31.33 -19.57
CA VAL A 147 -2.33 31.84 -20.90
C VAL A 147 -1.06 32.69 -20.78
N THR A 148 -0.39 33.00 -21.88
CA THR A 148 0.71 33.99 -21.87
C THR A 148 0.19 35.39 -22.17
N LYS A 149 0.96 36.41 -21.76
CA LYS A 149 0.60 37.81 -22.02
C LYS A 149 0.47 38.11 -23.52
N GLN A 150 1.34 37.57 -24.37
CA GLN A 150 1.21 37.70 -25.83
C GLN A 150 0.03 36.88 -26.35
N GLY A 151 -0.13 35.64 -25.90
CA GLY A 151 -1.27 34.80 -26.30
C GLY A 151 -2.63 35.41 -25.96
N SER A 152 -2.73 36.19 -24.89
CA SER A 152 -3.98 36.89 -24.53
C SER A 152 -4.32 38.06 -25.46
N LEU A 153 -3.36 38.58 -26.22
CA LEU A 153 -3.54 39.67 -27.17
C LEU A 153 -3.58 39.20 -28.63
N ASP A 154 -2.87 38.11 -28.95
CA ASP A 154 -2.80 37.50 -30.27
C ASP A 154 -3.00 35.99 -30.14
N SER A 155 -4.12 35.50 -30.68
CA SER A 155 -4.48 34.07 -30.67
C SER A 155 -3.50 33.19 -31.47
N GLY A 156 -2.66 33.76 -32.34
CA GLY A 156 -1.61 33.04 -33.06
C GLY A 156 -0.26 33.00 -32.32
N ALA A 157 -0.07 33.84 -31.31
CA ALA A 157 1.18 33.88 -30.55
C ALA A 157 1.42 32.57 -29.78
N ASP A 158 2.69 32.22 -29.60
CA ASP A 158 3.12 30.99 -28.94
C ASP A 158 2.40 29.74 -29.47
N PHE A 159 2.31 29.60 -30.79
CA PHE A 159 1.64 28.46 -31.44
C PHE A 159 0.19 28.24 -30.98
N GLY A 160 -0.50 29.34 -30.62
CA GLY A 160 -1.88 29.33 -30.16
C GLY A 160 -2.07 29.05 -28.68
N PHE A 161 -1.04 29.19 -27.84
CA PHE A 161 -1.13 29.00 -26.39
C PHE A 161 -2.25 29.86 -25.76
N GLY A 162 -2.45 31.10 -26.23
CA GLY A 162 -3.57 31.95 -25.79
C GLY A 162 -4.97 31.38 -26.03
N THR A 163 -5.09 30.41 -26.94
CA THR A 163 -6.33 29.68 -27.26
C THR A 163 -6.30 28.23 -26.78
N TYR A 164 -5.45 27.92 -25.80
CA TYR A 164 -5.30 26.60 -25.21
C TYR A 164 -4.68 25.52 -26.13
N ASN A 165 -4.04 25.93 -27.23
CA ASN A 165 -3.29 24.98 -28.04
C ASN A 165 -1.97 24.62 -27.34
N ASN A 166 -1.55 23.37 -27.46
CA ASN A 166 -0.21 22.91 -27.05
C ASN A 166 0.15 23.12 -25.56
N HIS A 167 -0.85 23.30 -24.69
CA HIS A 167 -0.62 23.60 -23.28
C HIS A 167 0.26 22.58 -22.56
N HIS A 168 -0.08 21.28 -22.69
CA HIS A 168 0.69 20.21 -22.09
C HIS A 168 2.10 20.10 -22.69
N TYR A 169 2.33 20.54 -23.93
CA TYR A 169 3.70 20.64 -24.47
C TYR A 169 4.50 21.73 -23.74
N HIS A 170 4.03 22.98 -23.78
CA HIS A 170 4.76 24.14 -23.27
C HIS A 170 5.00 24.00 -21.76
N LEU A 171 3.94 23.69 -21.01
CA LEU A 171 3.99 23.60 -19.55
C LEU A 171 4.81 22.39 -19.07
N SER A 172 4.88 21.29 -19.84
CA SER A 172 5.68 20.13 -19.45
C SER A 172 7.16 20.47 -19.26
N TYR A 173 7.73 21.31 -20.14
CA TYR A 173 9.13 21.70 -20.05
C TYR A 173 9.41 22.54 -18.80
N PHE A 174 8.48 23.43 -18.44
CA PHE A 174 8.54 24.14 -17.16
C PHE A 174 8.45 23.18 -15.98
N LEU A 175 7.49 22.26 -15.99
CA LEU A 175 7.33 21.29 -14.89
C LEU A 175 8.55 20.39 -14.74
N TYR A 176 9.14 19.91 -15.83
CA TYR A 176 10.38 19.14 -15.80
C TYR A 176 11.50 19.93 -15.11
N ALA A 177 11.73 21.17 -15.55
CA ALA A 177 12.77 22.01 -14.99
C ALA A 177 12.51 22.38 -13.51
N ILE A 178 11.25 22.64 -13.15
CA ILE A 178 10.83 22.91 -11.77
C ILE A 178 11.01 21.69 -10.89
N ALA A 179 10.66 20.48 -11.36
CA ALA A 179 10.86 19.24 -10.61
C ALA A 179 12.34 19.00 -10.30
N VAL A 180 13.20 19.17 -11.30
CA VAL A 180 14.65 19.06 -11.12
C VAL A 180 15.18 20.12 -10.18
N LEU A 181 14.76 21.39 -10.34
CA LEU A 181 15.21 22.47 -9.46
C LEU A 181 14.73 22.26 -8.01
N ALA A 182 13.51 21.78 -7.80
CA ALA A 182 12.98 21.43 -6.49
C ALA A 182 13.74 20.26 -5.85
N LYS A 183 14.19 19.28 -6.65
CA LYS A 183 15.05 18.18 -6.18
C LYS A 183 16.41 18.69 -5.71
N ILE A 184 17.09 19.52 -6.51
CA ILE A 184 18.45 20.01 -6.19
C ILE A 184 18.47 21.22 -5.25
N ASP A 185 17.32 21.87 -5.04
CA ASP A 185 17.08 22.93 -4.05
C ASP A 185 15.69 22.79 -3.41
N PRO A 186 15.54 21.93 -2.39
CA PRO A 186 14.25 21.70 -1.74
C PRO A 186 13.66 22.94 -1.06
N ALA A 187 14.49 23.90 -0.66
CA ALA A 187 14.00 25.15 -0.04
C ALA A 187 13.31 26.04 -1.08
N TRP A 188 13.93 26.17 -2.26
CA TRP A 188 13.30 26.82 -3.40
C TRP A 188 12.02 26.08 -3.82
N GLY A 189 12.08 24.74 -3.88
CA GLY A 189 10.93 23.89 -4.21
C GLY A 189 9.73 24.19 -3.30
N ARG A 190 9.93 24.22 -1.98
CA ARG A 190 8.86 24.56 -1.01
C ARG A 190 8.27 25.95 -1.24
N LYS A 191 9.10 26.96 -1.53
CA LYS A 191 8.65 28.35 -1.78
C LYS A 191 7.70 28.42 -2.99
N TYR A 192 8.02 27.73 -4.07
CA TYR A 192 7.29 27.82 -5.34
C TYR A 192 6.25 26.70 -5.56
N ARG A 193 6.09 25.77 -4.60
CA ARG A 193 5.15 24.64 -4.69
C ARG A 193 3.74 25.04 -5.18
N PRO A 194 3.06 26.07 -4.63
CA PRO A 194 1.70 26.41 -5.08
C PRO A 194 1.63 26.81 -6.56
N ARG A 195 2.63 27.55 -7.05
CA ARG A 195 2.69 28.00 -8.45
C ARG A 195 3.02 26.84 -9.39
N ALA A 196 3.92 25.95 -8.97
CA ALA A 196 4.25 24.75 -9.73
C ALA A 196 3.03 23.82 -9.88
N TYR A 197 2.27 23.60 -8.79
CA TYR A 197 1.04 22.82 -8.84
C TYR A 197 -0.06 23.52 -9.64
N SER A 198 -0.08 24.85 -9.65
CA SER A 198 -1.00 25.63 -10.50
C SER A 198 -0.69 25.45 -11.99
N LEU A 199 0.59 25.42 -12.39
CA LEU A 199 0.98 25.13 -13.78
C LEU A 199 0.57 23.71 -14.20
N MET A 200 0.75 22.74 -13.31
CA MET A 200 0.32 21.36 -13.54
C MET A 200 -1.20 21.24 -13.63
N ALA A 201 -1.94 21.89 -12.72
CA ALA A 201 -3.40 21.84 -12.69
C ALA A 201 -4.04 22.36 -13.99
N ASP A 202 -3.35 23.22 -14.75
CA ASP A 202 -3.88 23.74 -16.00
C ASP A 202 -4.18 22.65 -17.05
N PHE A 203 -3.31 21.64 -17.19
CA PHE A 203 -3.55 20.51 -18.09
C PHE A 203 -3.88 19.20 -17.36
N MET A 204 -3.53 19.10 -16.07
CA MET A 204 -3.70 17.92 -15.22
C MET A 204 -4.29 18.32 -13.85
N ASN A 205 -5.54 18.78 -13.83
CA ASN A 205 -6.31 18.87 -12.60
C ASN A 205 -6.99 17.52 -12.30
N LEU A 206 -6.83 17.03 -11.07
CA LEU A 206 -7.37 15.76 -10.58
C LEU A 206 -8.58 15.92 -9.66
N GLY A 207 -8.92 17.16 -9.27
CA GLY A 207 -10.06 17.43 -8.40
C GLY A 207 -11.40 17.18 -9.09
N GLN A 208 -12.34 16.54 -8.38
CA GLN A 208 -13.72 16.31 -8.83
C GLN A 208 -14.70 17.42 -8.37
N GLN A 209 -14.19 18.49 -7.74
CA GLN A 209 -15.04 19.53 -7.16
C GLN A 209 -15.54 20.55 -8.20
N ALA A 210 -16.81 20.95 -8.08
CA ALA A 210 -17.47 21.92 -8.95
C ALA A 210 -16.88 23.35 -8.91
N ASN A 211 -15.98 23.66 -7.97
CA ASN A 211 -15.40 24.99 -7.75
C ASN A 211 -13.92 25.14 -8.17
N SER A 212 -13.37 24.20 -8.95
CA SER A 212 -11.97 24.31 -9.36
C SER A 212 -11.72 25.43 -10.37
N ASN A 213 -10.60 26.14 -10.20
CA ASN A 213 -10.12 27.15 -11.16
C ASN A 213 -9.60 26.53 -12.48
N TYR A 214 -9.47 25.21 -12.56
CA TYR A 214 -8.93 24.50 -13.72
C TYR A 214 -9.83 23.33 -14.15
N PRO A 215 -10.01 23.07 -15.46
CA PRO A 215 -10.73 21.90 -15.95
C PRO A 215 -10.02 20.60 -15.60
N GLN A 216 -10.79 19.55 -15.29
CA GLN A 216 -10.26 18.21 -15.08
C GLN A 216 -9.60 17.71 -16.38
N LEU A 217 -8.31 17.34 -16.30
CA LEU A 217 -7.54 16.76 -17.41
C LEU A 217 -7.76 17.44 -18.77
N ARG A 218 -7.56 18.78 -18.86
CA ARG A 218 -7.87 19.59 -20.05
C ARG A 218 -7.49 18.94 -21.39
N CYS A 219 -6.27 18.39 -21.46
CA CYS A 219 -5.72 17.85 -22.69
C CYS A 219 -5.98 16.35 -22.85
N PHE A 220 -6.12 15.60 -21.75
CA PHE A 220 -6.16 14.13 -21.79
C PHE A 220 -7.56 13.61 -22.09
N ASP A 221 -7.69 12.83 -23.14
CA ASP A 221 -8.94 12.18 -23.49
C ASP A 221 -8.98 10.79 -22.83
N LEU A 222 -9.78 10.64 -21.79
CA LEU A 222 -9.93 9.36 -21.06
C LEU A 222 -10.49 8.22 -21.92
N TRP A 223 -11.12 8.54 -23.06
CA TRP A 223 -11.59 7.53 -24.00
C TRP A 223 -10.50 7.16 -24.99
N LYS A 224 -9.74 8.12 -25.52
CA LYS A 224 -8.62 7.84 -26.43
C LYS A 224 -7.35 7.42 -25.70
N LEU A 225 -7.24 7.65 -24.39
CA LEU A 225 -6.04 7.38 -23.59
C LEU A 225 -4.79 8.13 -24.07
N HIS A 226 -4.98 9.25 -24.74
CA HIS A 226 -3.91 10.18 -25.15
C HIS A 226 -4.39 11.62 -25.11
N SER A 227 -3.47 12.56 -25.18
CA SER A 227 -3.76 13.98 -25.16
C SER A 227 -4.10 14.54 -26.53
N TRP A 228 -4.96 15.55 -26.57
CA TRP A 228 -5.17 16.43 -27.73
C TRP A 228 -4.38 17.72 -27.55
N ALA A 229 -3.79 18.20 -28.65
CA ALA A 229 -3.02 19.44 -28.69
C ALA A 229 -3.86 20.65 -29.09
N GLY A 230 -4.95 20.46 -29.84
CA GLY A 230 -5.87 21.53 -30.20
C GLY A 230 -6.78 21.94 -29.04
N GLY A 231 -6.78 23.23 -28.72
CA GLY A 231 -7.65 23.87 -27.72
C GLY A 231 -8.94 24.41 -28.34
N LEU A 232 -9.11 25.73 -28.35
CA LEU A 232 -10.31 26.43 -28.86
C LEU A 232 -10.29 26.70 -30.37
N THR A 233 -9.23 26.28 -31.06
CA THR A 233 -9.12 26.47 -32.52
C THR A 233 -9.98 25.45 -33.26
N GLU A 234 -10.81 25.92 -34.20
CA GLU A 234 -11.67 25.07 -35.01
C GLU A 234 -10.90 24.50 -36.22
N PHE A 235 -11.02 23.18 -36.42
CA PHE A 235 -10.45 22.48 -37.57
C PHE A 235 -11.48 21.52 -38.18
N ALA A 236 -11.52 21.43 -39.51
CA ALA A 236 -12.45 20.57 -40.23
C ALA A 236 -12.27 19.07 -39.90
N ASP A 237 -11.01 18.63 -39.69
CA ASP A 237 -10.67 17.25 -39.35
C ASP A 237 -10.76 16.95 -37.83
N GLY A 238 -11.26 17.91 -37.04
CA GLY A 238 -11.40 17.82 -35.58
C GLY A 238 -10.11 18.10 -34.81
N ARG A 239 -10.02 17.62 -33.56
CA ARG A 239 -8.84 17.79 -32.69
C ARG A 239 -7.63 17.06 -33.28
N HIS A 240 -6.43 17.56 -32.99
CA HIS A 240 -5.18 16.99 -33.47
C HIS A 240 -4.12 16.83 -32.38
N GLN A 241 -3.09 16.04 -32.66
CA GLN A 241 -1.92 15.79 -31.82
C GLN A 241 -0.71 15.53 -32.74
N GLU A 242 0.32 16.38 -32.67
CA GLU A 242 1.51 16.31 -33.54
C GLU A 242 2.71 15.67 -32.84
N SER A 243 2.81 15.71 -31.51
CA SER A 243 3.99 15.24 -30.79
C SER A 243 3.63 14.37 -29.59
N SER A 244 3.59 13.06 -29.80
CA SER A 244 3.29 12.10 -28.74
C SER A 244 4.35 12.06 -27.65
N SER A 245 5.63 12.26 -27.98
CA SER A 245 6.71 12.30 -26.98
C SER A 245 6.61 13.48 -26.02
N GLN A 246 6.15 14.64 -26.48
CA GLN A 246 5.91 15.79 -25.60
C GLN A 246 4.70 15.55 -24.69
N ALA A 247 3.69 14.82 -25.16
CA ALA A 247 2.59 14.37 -24.31
C ALA A 247 3.05 13.38 -23.23
N VAL A 248 3.89 12.41 -23.59
CA VAL A 248 4.57 11.53 -22.61
C VAL A 248 5.38 12.36 -21.60
N ASN A 249 6.13 13.35 -22.07
CA ASN A 249 6.92 14.23 -21.20
C ASN A 249 6.05 15.01 -20.21
N ALA A 250 4.83 15.41 -20.58
CA ALA A 250 3.93 16.14 -19.69
C ALA A 250 3.60 15.36 -18.42
N TYR A 251 3.16 14.11 -18.57
CA TYR A 251 2.80 13.27 -17.43
C TYR A 251 4.01 12.69 -16.72
N TYR A 252 5.11 12.45 -17.44
CA TYR A 252 6.38 12.07 -16.85
C TYR A 252 6.93 13.19 -15.95
N SER A 253 6.85 14.45 -16.40
CA SER A 253 7.23 15.63 -15.61
C SER A 253 6.33 15.82 -14.39
N ALA A 254 5.03 15.53 -14.51
CA ALA A 254 4.11 15.52 -13.37
C ALA A 254 4.51 14.42 -12.34
N ALA A 255 4.91 13.24 -12.80
CA ALA A 255 5.41 12.20 -11.90
C ALA A 255 6.74 12.58 -11.23
N LEU A 256 7.67 13.21 -11.96
CA LEU A 256 8.91 13.76 -11.40
C LEU A 256 8.65 14.87 -10.37
N MET A 257 7.64 15.72 -10.60
CA MET A 257 7.14 16.66 -9.60
C MET A 257 6.68 15.92 -8.33
N GLY A 258 5.93 14.83 -8.48
CA GLY A 258 5.55 13.97 -7.36
C GLY A 258 6.76 13.47 -6.57
N LEU A 259 7.81 13.00 -7.25
CA LEU A 259 9.06 12.58 -6.61
C LEU A 259 9.78 13.73 -5.89
N ALA A 260 9.89 14.90 -6.52
CA ALA A 260 10.57 16.06 -5.92
C ALA A 260 9.87 16.59 -4.66
N TYR A 261 8.54 16.47 -4.61
CA TYR A 261 7.71 17.00 -3.53
C TYR A 261 7.23 15.96 -2.51
N GLY A 262 7.59 14.68 -2.69
CA GLY A 262 7.14 13.57 -1.86
C GLY A 262 5.64 13.26 -1.99
N ASP A 263 5.03 13.58 -3.13
CA ASP A 263 3.62 13.32 -3.44
C ASP A 263 3.48 12.00 -4.22
N THR A 264 3.28 10.90 -3.50
CA THR A 264 3.20 9.55 -4.07
C THR A 264 1.95 9.33 -4.92
N HIS A 265 0.86 10.02 -4.62
CA HIS A 265 -0.36 9.95 -5.41
C HIS A 265 -0.13 10.55 -6.81
N LEU A 266 0.55 11.69 -6.86
CA LEU A 266 0.96 12.32 -8.10
C LEU A 266 1.94 11.46 -8.90
N VAL A 267 2.88 10.77 -8.25
CA VAL A 267 3.77 9.80 -8.92
C VAL A 267 2.96 8.68 -9.59
N ALA A 268 2.02 8.07 -8.87
CA ALA A 268 1.23 6.95 -9.37
C ALA A 268 0.34 7.36 -10.56
N ILE A 269 -0.34 8.50 -10.46
CA ILE A 269 -1.19 9.00 -11.55
C ILE A 269 -0.35 9.46 -12.73
N GLY A 270 0.73 10.23 -12.49
CA GLY A 270 1.63 10.67 -13.55
C GLY A 270 2.26 9.48 -14.30
N SER A 271 2.66 8.43 -13.58
CA SER A 271 3.14 7.16 -14.18
C SER A 271 2.06 6.48 -15.02
N THR A 272 0.83 6.39 -14.51
CA THR A 272 -0.30 5.76 -15.22
C THR A 272 -0.62 6.51 -16.51
N LEU A 273 -0.72 7.84 -16.45
CA LEU A 273 -1.01 8.66 -17.63
C LEU A 273 0.14 8.62 -18.64
N SER A 274 1.39 8.60 -18.18
CA SER A 274 2.56 8.40 -19.05
C SER A 274 2.51 7.05 -19.76
N ALA A 275 2.09 5.99 -19.05
CA ALA A 275 1.95 4.66 -19.63
C ALA A 275 0.85 4.60 -20.68
N MET A 276 -0.30 5.23 -20.41
CA MET A 276 -1.38 5.36 -21.39
C MET A 276 -0.91 6.12 -22.64
N GLU A 277 -0.25 7.28 -22.49
CA GLU A 277 0.33 8.01 -23.63
C GLU A 277 1.31 7.15 -24.44
N ILE A 278 2.20 6.38 -23.78
CA ILE A 278 3.15 5.51 -24.48
C ILE A 278 2.45 4.39 -25.24
N GLN A 279 1.46 3.73 -24.62
CA GLN A 279 0.70 2.68 -25.29
C GLN A 279 -0.08 3.25 -26.48
N SER A 280 -0.67 4.43 -26.32
CA SER A 280 -1.34 5.17 -27.38
C SER A 280 -0.39 5.55 -28.52
N ALA A 281 0.80 6.08 -28.20
CA ALA A 281 1.84 6.41 -29.17
C ALA A 281 2.27 5.18 -29.98
N LYS A 282 2.54 4.05 -29.30
CA LYS A 282 2.88 2.78 -29.93
C LYS A 282 1.75 2.20 -30.79
N THR A 283 0.51 2.60 -30.52
CA THR A 283 -0.68 2.11 -31.24
C THR A 283 -0.96 2.94 -32.48
N TRP A 284 -0.89 4.26 -32.35
CA TRP A 284 -1.35 5.16 -33.39
C TRP A 284 -0.23 5.90 -34.12
N TRP A 285 0.89 6.20 -33.48
CA TRP A 285 2.00 6.89 -34.14
C TRP A 285 3.01 5.94 -34.77
N HIS A 286 3.24 4.78 -34.14
CA HIS A 286 4.18 3.80 -34.66
C HIS A 286 3.52 2.95 -35.75
N VAL A 287 3.84 3.24 -37.01
CA VAL A 287 3.23 2.58 -38.16
C VAL A 287 4.08 1.39 -38.56
N ARG A 288 3.52 0.18 -38.44
CA ARG A 288 4.19 -1.07 -38.83
C ARG A 288 3.68 -1.54 -40.17
N GLU A 289 4.60 -2.00 -41.01
CA GLU A 289 4.23 -2.57 -42.30
C GLU A 289 3.39 -3.84 -42.11
N GLY A 290 2.27 -3.94 -42.82
CA GLY A 290 1.38 -5.09 -42.72
C GLY A 290 0.44 -5.09 -41.50
N ASP A 291 0.46 -4.05 -40.66
CA ASP A 291 -0.56 -3.87 -39.63
C ASP A 291 -1.91 -3.51 -40.28
N LYS A 292 -3.01 -4.02 -39.70
CA LYS A 292 -4.38 -3.78 -40.15
C LYS A 292 -4.98 -2.48 -39.62
N MET A 293 -4.22 -1.76 -38.78
CA MET A 293 -4.63 -0.48 -38.23
C MET A 293 -4.85 0.60 -39.31
N TYR A 294 -4.02 0.56 -40.35
CA TYR A 294 -4.03 1.52 -41.45
C TYR A 294 -4.14 0.82 -42.80
N ALA A 295 -4.50 1.57 -43.84
CA ALA A 295 -4.53 1.05 -45.21
C ALA A 295 -3.14 0.56 -45.63
N GLU A 296 -3.11 -0.48 -46.47
CA GLU A 296 -1.86 -1.15 -46.87
C GLU A 296 -0.86 -0.18 -47.51
N ASP A 297 -1.32 0.71 -48.39
CA ASP A 297 -0.46 1.72 -49.03
C ASP A 297 0.12 2.72 -48.02
N PHE A 298 -0.63 3.04 -46.95
CA PHE A 298 -0.15 3.94 -45.90
C PHE A 298 0.97 3.30 -45.07
N THR A 299 0.84 2.02 -44.71
CA THR A 299 1.85 1.30 -43.90
C THR A 299 3.11 0.93 -44.67
N LYS A 300 3.01 0.80 -46.00
CA LYS A 300 4.18 0.66 -46.89
C LYS A 300 5.02 1.92 -46.93
N GLU A 301 4.39 3.08 -47.12
CA GLU A 301 5.10 4.34 -47.31
C GLU A 301 5.56 5.01 -46.00
N ASN A 302 4.88 4.74 -44.88
CA ASN A 302 5.10 5.43 -43.62
C ASN A 302 5.47 4.47 -42.49
N LYS A 303 6.47 4.84 -41.68
CA LYS A 303 6.78 4.19 -40.40
C LYS A 303 6.32 4.99 -39.18
N MET A 304 5.85 6.22 -39.42
CA MET A 304 5.40 7.14 -38.38
C MET A 304 4.31 8.08 -38.90
N VAL A 305 3.29 8.33 -38.07
CA VAL A 305 2.28 9.39 -38.31
C VAL A 305 2.89 10.75 -37.96
N GLY A 306 2.64 11.77 -38.78
CA GLY A 306 3.01 13.15 -38.50
C GLY A 306 2.01 13.80 -37.55
N VAL A 307 0.82 14.08 -38.05
CA VAL A 307 -0.28 14.62 -37.24
C VAL A 307 -1.42 13.62 -37.17
N LEU A 308 -1.78 13.22 -35.95
CA LEU A 308 -2.99 12.45 -35.69
C LEU A 308 -4.16 13.39 -35.49
N TRP A 309 -5.20 13.24 -36.30
CA TRP A 309 -6.45 13.99 -36.20
C TRP A 309 -7.59 13.09 -35.74
N ALA A 310 -8.66 13.67 -35.20
CA ALA A 310 -9.87 12.92 -34.89
C ALA A 310 -10.44 12.19 -36.12
N ASN A 311 -10.38 12.82 -37.29
CA ASN A 311 -10.94 12.29 -38.55
C ASN A 311 -9.90 12.05 -39.67
N LYS A 312 -8.59 12.20 -39.38
CA LYS A 312 -7.51 12.02 -40.37
C LYS A 312 -6.23 11.42 -39.74
N ARG A 313 -5.41 10.78 -40.57
CA ARG A 313 -4.01 10.43 -40.25
C ARG A 313 -3.13 11.08 -41.31
N ASP A 314 -2.31 12.04 -40.88
CA ASP A 314 -1.52 12.85 -41.78
C ASP A 314 -0.03 12.54 -41.64
N SER A 315 0.64 12.39 -42.78
CA SER A 315 2.09 12.20 -42.83
C SER A 315 2.84 13.54 -42.87
N SER A 316 2.18 14.64 -43.21
CA SER A 316 2.78 15.98 -43.11
C SER A 316 2.84 16.47 -41.66
N LEU A 317 3.70 17.45 -41.43
CA LEU A 317 3.75 18.27 -40.21
C LEU A 317 3.32 19.69 -40.56
N TRP A 318 3.02 20.50 -39.55
CA TRP A 318 2.67 21.92 -39.78
C TRP A 318 3.76 22.70 -40.50
N PHE A 319 5.03 22.33 -40.27
CA PHE A 319 6.21 23.04 -40.76
C PHE A 319 7.05 22.22 -41.75
N ALA A 320 6.67 20.97 -42.04
CA ALA A 320 7.47 20.07 -42.88
C ALA A 320 6.60 19.17 -43.77
N PRO A 321 6.96 19.03 -45.07
CA PRO A 321 6.25 18.13 -45.98
C PRO A 321 6.52 16.66 -45.62
N PRO A 322 5.70 15.71 -46.14
CA PRO A 322 5.86 14.29 -45.85
C PRO A 322 7.23 13.70 -46.21
N ALA A 323 7.99 14.31 -47.11
CA ALA A 323 9.33 13.86 -47.49
C ALA A 323 10.38 14.08 -46.37
N TRP A 324 10.13 14.96 -45.40
CA TRP A 324 11.06 15.28 -44.32
C TRP A 324 10.89 14.30 -43.16
N ARG A 325 11.32 13.06 -43.39
CA ARG A 325 11.17 11.93 -42.47
C ARG A 325 11.89 12.16 -41.14
N GLU A 326 13.01 12.86 -41.18
CA GLU A 326 13.83 13.23 -40.03
C GLU A 326 13.11 14.18 -39.06
N CYS A 327 12.34 15.15 -39.59
CA CYS A 327 11.50 16.01 -38.75
C CYS A 327 10.34 15.22 -38.15
N ARG A 328 9.74 14.29 -38.92
CA ARG A 328 8.65 13.44 -38.44
C ARG A 328 9.10 12.47 -37.35
N LEU A 329 10.28 11.90 -37.47
CA LEU A 329 10.86 11.07 -36.41
C LEU A 329 11.20 11.93 -35.19
N GLY A 330 11.91 13.06 -35.40
CA GLY A 330 12.38 13.91 -34.31
C GLY A 330 11.24 14.48 -33.46
N ILE A 331 10.13 14.92 -34.08
CA ILE A 331 8.99 15.49 -33.35
C ILE A 331 8.28 14.45 -32.46
N GLN A 332 8.39 13.14 -32.78
CA GLN A 332 7.90 12.06 -31.92
C GLN A 332 8.95 11.53 -30.94
N LEU A 333 10.16 12.10 -30.93
CA LEU A 333 11.24 11.73 -30.02
C LEU A 333 11.53 12.80 -28.96
N LEU A 334 11.37 14.08 -29.31
CA LEU A 334 11.72 15.18 -28.42
C LEU A 334 10.68 15.36 -27.29
N PRO A 335 11.10 15.63 -26.04
CA PRO A 335 12.48 15.66 -25.56
C PRO A 335 13.09 14.28 -25.33
N LEU A 336 14.42 14.20 -25.51
CA LEU A 336 15.20 13.01 -25.21
C LEU A 336 15.47 12.91 -23.70
N SER A 337 14.86 11.93 -23.04
CA SER A 337 14.83 11.77 -21.58
C SER A 337 14.80 10.27 -21.20
N PRO A 338 14.93 9.88 -19.90
CA PRO A 338 14.90 8.47 -19.52
C PRO A 338 13.65 7.71 -19.99
N ILE A 339 12.48 8.35 -19.96
CA ILE A 339 11.21 7.73 -20.37
C ILE A 339 11.15 7.40 -21.87
N THR A 340 11.97 8.07 -22.69
CA THR A 340 12.05 7.84 -24.14
C THR A 340 12.45 6.40 -24.47
N GLU A 341 13.19 5.72 -23.60
CA GLU A 341 13.54 4.30 -23.76
C GLU A 341 12.30 3.39 -23.78
N VAL A 342 11.31 3.73 -22.95
CA VAL A 342 10.09 2.94 -22.85
C VAL A 342 9.19 3.19 -24.06
N LEU A 343 9.17 4.42 -24.58
CA LEU A 343 8.45 4.77 -25.81
C LEU A 343 9.00 3.99 -27.01
N PHE A 344 10.33 3.92 -27.16
CA PHE A 344 11.03 3.24 -28.26
C PHE A 344 11.65 1.89 -27.85
N SER A 345 10.91 1.10 -27.06
CA SER A 345 11.41 -0.16 -26.49
C SER A 345 11.57 -1.31 -27.50
N ASP A 346 10.97 -1.21 -28.68
CA ASP A 346 11.04 -2.24 -29.73
C ASP A 346 12.21 -1.96 -30.67
N VAL A 347 13.32 -2.68 -30.45
CA VAL A 347 14.56 -2.54 -31.22
C VAL A 347 14.35 -2.85 -32.72
N GLY A 348 13.47 -3.79 -33.06
CA GLY A 348 13.17 -4.14 -34.45
C GLY A 348 12.50 -2.99 -35.17
N PHE A 349 11.45 -2.43 -34.56
CA PHE A 349 10.79 -1.23 -35.08
C PHE A 349 11.71 -0.02 -35.16
N VAL A 350 12.54 0.21 -34.13
CA VAL A 350 13.51 1.31 -34.13
C VAL A 350 14.47 1.18 -35.31
N ARG A 351 14.97 -0.03 -35.58
CA ARG A 351 15.86 -0.28 -36.72
C ARG A 351 15.17 0.02 -38.05
N GLU A 352 13.94 -0.44 -38.24
CA GLU A 352 13.15 -0.14 -39.44
C GLU A 352 12.90 1.36 -39.61
N LEU A 353 12.54 2.04 -38.51
CA LEU A 353 12.26 3.48 -38.50
C LEU A 353 13.51 4.32 -38.82
N VAL A 354 14.65 3.97 -38.24
CA VAL A 354 15.93 4.64 -38.52
C VAL A 354 16.32 4.41 -39.97
N GLN A 355 16.27 3.17 -40.47
CA GLN A 355 16.58 2.86 -41.87
C GLN A 355 15.66 3.58 -42.86
N TRP A 356 14.37 3.71 -42.55
CA TRP A 356 13.42 4.48 -43.34
C TRP A 356 13.75 5.98 -43.37
N THR A 357 14.38 6.50 -42.31
CA THR A 357 14.69 7.92 -42.14
C THR A 357 16.07 8.32 -42.69
N LEU A 358 17.06 7.44 -42.63
CA LEU A 358 18.45 7.72 -43.03
C LEU A 358 18.59 8.41 -44.41
N PRO A 359 17.88 7.99 -45.49
CA PRO A 359 18.00 8.66 -46.79
C PRO A 359 17.59 10.14 -46.76
N ALA A 360 16.72 10.53 -45.84
CA ALA A 360 16.28 11.92 -45.74
C ALA A 360 17.38 12.83 -45.15
N LEU A 361 18.40 12.28 -44.48
CA LEU A 361 19.52 13.03 -43.93
C LEU A 361 20.50 13.55 -44.99
N GLU A 362 20.48 12.95 -46.20
CA GLU A 362 21.32 13.38 -47.33
C GLU A 362 20.75 14.60 -48.06
N ARG A 363 19.52 15.00 -47.73
CA ARG A 363 18.85 16.16 -48.32
C ARG A 363 19.58 17.46 -47.95
N GLU A 364 19.73 18.35 -48.93
CA GLU A 364 20.28 19.68 -48.69
C GLU A 364 19.42 20.45 -47.67
N GLY A 365 20.08 21.09 -46.70
CA GLY A 365 19.44 21.91 -45.66
C GLY A 365 18.91 21.15 -44.45
N VAL A 366 19.24 19.86 -44.26
CA VAL A 366 18.90 19.14 -43.02
C VAL A 366 19.75 19.65 -41.86
N GLU A 367 19.09 20.22 -40.85
CA GLU A 367 19.74 20.72 -39.64
C GLU A 367 20.28 19.57 -38.76
N ASP A 368 21.44 19.81 -38.16
CA ASP A 368 22.13 18.83 -37.30
C ASP A 368 21.31 18.45 -36.05
N GLY A 369 20.41 19.33 -35.59
CA GLY A 369 19.48 19.03 -34.51
C GLY A 369 18.58 17.82 -34.81
N TRP A 370 18.05 17.72 -36.03
CA TRP A 370 17.23 16.58 -36.46
C TRP A 370 18.06 15.31 -36.64
N LYS A 371 19.28 15.43 -37.18
CA LYS A 371 20.22 14.30 -37.30
C LYS A 371 20.51 13.68 -35.94
N GLY A 372 20.72 14.51 -34.91
CA GLY A 372 20.98 14.05 -33.55
C GLY A 372 19.90 13.11 -33.00
N PHE A 373 18.62 13.36 -33.28
CA PHE A 373 17.52 12.48 -32.87
C PHE A 373 17.52 11.13 -33.60
N VAL A 374 17.84 11.13 -34.91
CA VAL A 374 17.96 9.89 -35.68
C VAL A 374 19.13 9.06 -35.16
N TYR A 375 20.28 9.67 -34.89
CA TYR A 375 21.46 8.98 -34.33
C TYR A 375 21.23 8.50 -32.90
N ALA A 376 20.45 9.24 -32.10
CA ALA A 376 20.06 8.77 -30.77
C ALA A 376 19.24 7.46 -30.83
N LEU A 377 18.33 7.32 -31.80
CA LEU A 377 17.62 6.05 -32.01
C LEU A 377 18.51 4.96 -32.61
N GLU A 378 19.42 5.32 -33.51
CA GLU A 378 20.43 4.38 -34.05
C GLU A 378 21.26 3.74 -32.92
N ALA A 379 21.61 4.51 -31.89
CA ALA A 379 22.38 4.04 -30.74
C ALA A 379 21.70 2.94 -29.90
N ILE A 380 20.40 2.67 -30.13
CA ILE A 380 19.69 1.54 -29.50
C ILE A 380 20.22 0.20 -30.02
N TYR A 381 20.71 0.14 -31.27
CA TYR A 381 21.26 -1.08 -31.87
C TYR A 381 22.69 -0.93 -32.42
N ASP A 382 23.14 0.28 -32.77
CA ASP A 382 24.51 0.57 -33.22
C ASP A 382 25.11 1.73 -32.41
N LYS A 383 25.61 1.40 -31.23
CA LYS A 383 26.22 2.38 -30.31
C LYS A 383 27.46 3.05 -30.93
N VAL A 384 28.31 2.28 -31.61
CA VAL A 384 29.61 2.76 -32.10
C VAL A 384 29.42 3.69 -33.28
N GLY A 385 28.61 3.30 -34.27
CA GLY A 385 28.29 4.15 -35.41
C GLY A 385 27.57 5.43 -35.01
N ALA A 386 26.59 5.34 -34.09
CA ALA A 386 25.91 6.52 -33.59
C ALA A 386 26.85 7.48 -32.83
N LEU A 387 27.79 6.96 -32.03
CA LEU A 387 28.75 7.77 -31.28
C LEU A 387 29.66 8.57 -32.22
N ASP A 388 30.16 7.96 -33.30
CA ASP A 388 30.98 8.64 -34.30
C ASP A 388 30.18 9.74 -35.02
N LYS A 389 28.91 9.45 -35.37
CA LYS A 389 28.03 10.40 -36.04
C LYS A 389 27.70 11.62 -35.19
N ILE A 390 27.39 11.45 -33.89
CA ILE A 390 27.05 12.61 -33.03
C ILE A 390 28.26 13.52 -32.76
N LYS A 391 29.49 13.00 -32.82
CA LYS A 391 30.73 13.80 -32.65
C LYS A 391 30.98 14.75 -33.80
N ASN A 392 30.44 14.45 -34.98
CA ASN A 392 30.57 15.25 -36.18
C ASN A 392 29.43 16.27 -36.37
N LEU A 393 28.49 16.35 -35.42
CA LEU A 393 27.42 17.36 -35.43
C LEU A 393 27.97 18.73 -35.02
N ASN A 394 27.55 19.78 -35.72
CA ASN A 394 27.93 21.17 -35.47
C ASN A 394 26.85 21.97 -34.71
N GLY A 395 25.70 21.35 -34.44
CA GLY A 395 24.59 21.97 -33.73
C GLY A 395 23.58 20.96 -33.20
N PHE A 396 22.72 21.39 -32.28
CA PHE A 396 21.72 20.57 -31.59
C PHE A 396 20.38 21.31 -31.52
N ASP A 397 19.29 20.55 -31.36
CA ASP A 397 17.97 21.10 -31.04
C ASP A 397 18.04 21.99 -29.77
N ASP A 398 17.23 23.05 -29.70
CA ASP A 398 17.22 24.02 -28.59
C ASP A 398 16.85 23.39 -27.23
N GLY A 399 16.17 22.24 -27.23
CA GLY A 399 15.88 21.43 -26.05
C GLY A 399 16.89 20.30 -25.76
N ASN A 400 17.96 20.17 -26.56
CA ASN A 400 18.95 19.09 -26.46
C ASN A 400 20.38 19.61 -26.43
N SER A 401 21.34 18.73 -26.12
CA SER A 401 22.77 19.09 -26.02
C SER A 401 23.68 17.90 -26.33
N LEU A 402 24.96 18.17 -26.58
CA LEU A 402 25.95 17.11 -26.79
C LEU A 402 26.05 16.21 -25.55
N THR A 403 26.06 16.80 -24.35
CA THR A 403 26.06 16.07 -23.08
C THR A 403 24.89 15.09 -22.99
N ASN A 404 23.68 15.50 -23.38
CA ASN A 404 22.51 14.62 -23.31
C ASN A 404 22.55 13.51 -24.37
N LEU A 405 23.07 13.78 -25.58
CA LEU A 405 23.28 12.74 -26.59
C LEU A 405 24.34 11.72 -26.16
N LEU A 406 25.49 12.18 -25.64
CA LEU A 406 26.53 11.29 -25.10
C LEU A 406 25.99 10.45 -23.95
N TRP A 407 25.28 11.08 -23.01
CA TRP A 407 24.59 10.37 -21.92
C TRP A 407 23.65 9.28 -22.46
N TRP A 408 22.79 9.65 -23.43
CA TRP A 408 21.81 8.73 -24.01
C TRP A 408 22.53 7.51 -24.61
N ILE A 409 23.50 7.72 -25.50
CA ILE A 409 24.25 6.66 -26.18
C ILE A 409 25.00 5.79 -25.17
N HIS A 410 25.68 6.39 -24.19
CA HIS A 410 26.47 5.63 -23.22
C HIS A 410 25.63 4.81 -22.26
N SER A 411 24.37 5.21 -22.05
CA SER A 411 23.42 4.44 -21.27
C SER A 411 22.76 3.27 -22.02
N ARG A 412 23.04 3.06 -23.32
CA ARG A 412 22.52 1.94 -24.14
C ARG A 412 23.49 0.74 -24.17
N ARG A 413 22.98 -0.45 -24.46
CA ARG A 413 23.80 -1.66 -24.66
C ARG A 413 24.44 -1.64 -26.06
N GLY A 414 25.72 -2.00 -26.17
CA GLY A 414 26.34 -2.42 -27.44
C GLY A 414 26.16 -3.93 -27.66
N GLU A 415 26.27 -4.41 -28.89
CA GLU A 415 26.10 -5.81 -29.33
C GLU A 415 27.13 -6.82 -28.78
N GLU A 416 27.66 -6.65 -27.57
CA GLU A 416 28.45 -7.70 -26.91
C GLU A 416 27.56 -8.54 -25.99
N GLY A 417 26.91 -9.56 -26.57
CA GLY A 417 26.19 -10.58 -25.81
C GLY A 417 25.18 -11.43 -26.59
N GLN A 418 25.65 -12.14 -27.62
CA GLN A 418 25.08 -13.34 -28.27
C GLN A 418 23.56 -13.41 -28.53
N GLU A 419 23.25 -13.46 -29.83
CA GLU A 419 22.18 -14.28 -30.39
C GLU A 419 22.09 -15.64 -29.67
N LYS A 420 20.96 -15.89 -29.01
CA LYS A 420 20.35 -17.21 -29.03
C LYS A 420 19.08 -17.11 -29.86
N GLU A 421 19.18 -17.64 -31.07
CA GLU A 421 18.08 -17.89 -32.00
C GLU A 421 16.85 -18.45 -31.29
N TRP A 422 15.73 -17.72 -31.37
CA TRP A 422 14.41 -18.35 -31.50
C TRP A 422 13.79 -17.86 -32.81
N GLY A 423 14.32 -18.41 -33.91
CA GLY A 423 13.70 -18.33 -35.22
C GLY A 423 12.38 -19.11 -35.22
N GLY A 424 11.27 -18.39 -35.35
CA GLY A 424 9.94 -18.96 -35.59
C GLY A 424 9.11 -17.99 -36.43
N LYS A 425 9.13 -18.18 -37.75
CA LYS A 425 8.34 -17.44 -38.74
C LYS A 425 6.86 -17.38 -38.34
N PHE A 426 6.35 -16.19 -38.03
CA PHE A 426 4.91 -15.93 -38.01
C PHE A 426 4.43 -15.61 -39.44
N SER A 427 3.92 -16.62 -40.14
CA SER A 427 3.11 -16.41 -41.34
C SER A 427 1.64 -16.34 -40.95
N TRP A 428 1.00 -15.20 -41.23
CA TRP A 428 -0.44 -15.02 -41.10
C TRP A 428 -1.19 -15.82 -42.18
N ARG A 429 -2.09 -16.72 -41.78
CA ARG A 429 -3.21 -17.20 -42.62
C ARG A 429 -4.51 -17.17 -41.84
N SER A 430 -5.53 -16.57 -42.45
CA SER A 430 -6.91 -16.45 -41.98
C SER A 430 -7.59 -17.81 -41.73
N PRO A 431 -8.57 -17.90 -40.82
CA PRO A 431 -9.28 -19.14 -40.54
C PRO A 431 -10.34 -19.39 -41.60
N SER A 432 -10.34 -20.58 -42.22
CA SER A 432 -11.53 -21.08 -42.90
C SER A 432 -11.71 -22.57 -42.65
N THR A 433 -12.98 -22.92 -42.40
CA THR A 433 -13.58 -24.25 -42.35
C THR A 433 -13.27 -25.14 -41.14
N SER A 434 -14.32 -25.35 -40.35
CA SER A 434 -14.43 -26.42 -39.36
C SER A 434 -14.19 -27.80 -40.00
N PRO A 435 -13.57 -28.73 -39.26
CA PRO A 435 -14.13 -30.08 -39.24
C PRO A 435 -14.24 -30.65 -37.82
N ARG A 436 -15.46 -31.16 -37.57
CA ARG A 436 -15.89 -32.25 -36.68
C ARG A 436 -14.98 -32.69 -35.53
N ARG A 437 -15.61 -32.64 -34.34
CA ARG A 437 -15.29 -33.34 -33.09
C ARG A 437 -14.74 -34.77 -33.31
N SER A 438 -13.57 -35.01 -32.73
CA SER A 438 -13.10 -36.33 -32.27
C SER A 438 -12.80 -36.22 -30.76
N PRO A 439 -12.87 -37.32 -30.00
CA PRO A 439 -12.94 -37.29 -28.53
C PRO A 439 -11.62 -36.85 -27.91
N SER A 440 -11.72 -36.10 -26.81
CA SER A 440 -10.60 -35.61 -26.01
C SER A 440 -9.66 -36.75 -25.57
N PRO A 441 -8.33 -36.64 -25.75
CA PRO A 441 -7.36 -37.45 -25.01
C PRO A 441 -7.36 -37.02 -23.53
N PRO A 442 -7.04 -37.92 -22.59
CA PRO A 442 -6.97 -37.57 -21.18
C PRO A 442 -5.92 -36.47 -20.94
N LEU A 443 -6.28 -35.51 -20.09
CA LEU A 443 -5.45 -34.39 -19.64
C LEU A 443 -4.01 -34.84 -19.32
N ARG A 444 -3.05 -34.43 -20.16
CA ARG A 444 -1.64 -34.43 -19.75
C ARG A 444 -1.50 -33.37 -18.65
N ARG A 445 -1.11 -33.83 -17.46
CA ARG A 445 -0.65 -32.99 -16.35
C ARG A 445 0.39 -32.00 -16.89
N SER A 446 0.17 -30.72 -16.60
CA SER A 446 1.17 -29.66 -16.75
C SER A 446 2.49 -30.10 -16.12
N PRO A 447 3.66 -29.73 -16.69
CA PRO A 447 4.93 -29.96 -16.02
C PRO A 447 4.91 -29.28 -14.65
N LEU A 448 5.30 -30.01 -13.61
CA LEU A 448 5.54 -29.44 -12.28
C LEU A 448 6.58 -28.31 -12.39
N PRO A 449 6.41 -27.18 -11.66
CA PRO A 449 7.42 -26.14 -11.58
C PRO A 449 8.74 -26.72 -11.05
N PRO A 450 9.90 -26.17 -11.45
CA PRO A 450 11.17 -26.58 -10.86
C PRO A 450 11.15 -26.35 -9.34
N THR A 451 11.41 -27.40 -8.57
CA THR A 451 11.56 -27.37 -7.12
C THR A 451 12.88 -26.68 -6.78
N TYR A 452 12.85 -25.36 -6.57
CA TYR A 452 13.92 -24.70 -5.83
C TYR A 452 13.78 -25.06 -4.34
N PRO A 453 14.87 -25.39 -3.62
CA PRO A 453 14.82 -25.51 -2.17
C PRO A 453 14.34 -24.17 -1.57
N PHE A 454 13.53 -24.24 -0.52
CA PHE A 454 13.04 -23.07 0.21
C PHE A 454 14.23 -22.24 0.76
N LEU A 455 14.06 -20.91 0.87
CA LEU A 455 15.16 -19.97 1.18
C LEU A 455 15.82 -20.22 2.54
N PHE A 456 15.04 -20.64 3.53
CA PHE A 456 15.53 -21.04 4.86
C PHE A 456 15.58 -22.58 4.98
N PRO A 457 16.46 -23.14 5.81
CA PRO A 457 16.49 -24.58 6.06
C PRO A 457 15.13 -25.09 6.55
N GLN A 458 14.63 -26.18 5.97
CA GLN A 458 13.37 -26.78 6.40
C GLN A 458 13.50 -27.48 7.75
N THR A 459 12.44 -27.45 8.55
CA THR A 459 12.32 -28.20 9.79
C THR A 459 10.97 -28.90 9.87
N GLN A 460 10.89 -29.90 10.74
CA GLN A 460 9.65 -30.50 11.21
C GLN A 460 9.58 -30.19 12.70
N SER A 461 8.77 -29.21 13.08
CA SER A 461 8.65 -28.81 14.49
C SER A 461 8.30 -30.04 15.34
N SER A 462 9.10 -30.33 16.37
CA SER A 462 8.76 -31.37 17.35
C SER A 462 7.67 -30.89 18.31
N VAL A 463 7.39 -29.59 18.30
CA VAL A 463 6.36 -28.95 19.10
C VAL A 463 5.04 -29.04 18.35
N LEU A 464 4.12 -29.87 18.87
CA LEU A 464 2.74 -30.03 18.37
C LEU A 464 1.88 -28.85 18.83
N PRO A 465 0.91 -28.42 18.00
CA PRO A 465 -0.34 -29.16 17.80
C PRO A 465 -0.51 -29.77 16.40
N ASP A 466 -1.37 -30.79 16.30
CA ASP A 466 -1.74 -31.43 15.04
C ASP A 466 -2.94 -30.74 14.40
N PRO A 467 -2.89 -30.26 13.15
CA PRO A 467 -4.01 -29.59 12.48
C PRO A 467 -5.11 -30.57 12.04
N SER A 468 -5.28 -31.71 12.73
CA SER A 468 -6.27 -32.75 12.41
C SER A 468 -7.72 -32.27 12.53
N LEU A 469 -7.94 -31.16 13.24
CA LEU A 469 -9.22 -30.46 13.32
C LEU A 469 -9.53 -29.60 12.08
N PHE A 470 -8.61 -29.49 11.11
CA PHE A 470 -8.92 -28.96 9.78
C PHE A 470 -9.31 -30.08 8.82
N SER A 471 -10.25 -29.80 7.93
CA SER A 471 -10.61 -30.72 6.85
C SER A 471 -9.43 -31.00 5.93
N SER A 472 -9.34 -32.24 5.42
CA SER A 472 -8.20 -32.73 4.63
C SER A 472 -7.87 -31.89 3.38
N HIS A 473 -8.87 -31.21 2.79
CA HIS A 473 -8.67 -30.35 1.63
C HIS A 473 -8.01 -29.00 1.95
N LEU A 474 -7.92 -28.62 3.24
CA LEU A 474 -7.25 -27.40 3.71
C LEU A 474 -5.77 -27.63 4.03
N LEU A 475 -5.38 -28.86 4.36
CA LEU A 475 -4.01 -29.24 4.76
C LEU A 475 -2.91 -29.04 3.71
N PRO A 476 -3.18 -29.03 2.38
CA PRO A 476 -2.14 -28.76 1.38
C PRO A 476 -1.65 -27.30 1.34
N SER A 477 -2.34 -26.37 2.00
CA SER A 477 -2.00 -24.94 2.01
C SER A 477 -1.56 -24.50 3.42
N PRO A 478 -0.76 -23.41 3.55
CA PRO A 478 -0.42 -22.85 4.84
C PRO A 478 -1.66 -22.53 5.67
N LEU A 479 -1.65 -22.97 6.92
CA LEU A 479 -2.78 -22.83 7.81
C LEU A 479 -2.63 -21.54 8.64
N PRO A 480 -3.74 -20.85 8.93
CA PRO A 480 -3.71 -19.65 9.74
C PRO A 480 -3.22 -19.99 11.15
N THR A 481 -2.37 -19.12 11.67
CA THR A 481 -2.00 -19.05 13.08
C THR A 481 -2.42 -17.68 13.60
N ASN A 482 -2.49 -17.48 14.92
CA ASN A 482 -2.86 -16.18 15.53
C ASN A 482 -4.29 -15.69 15.17
N SER A 483 -5.14 -16.57 14.65
CA SER A 483 -6.49 -16.21 14.20
C SER A 483 -7.50 -16.13 15.33
N PHE A 484 -8.60 -15.40 15.11
CA PHE A 484 -9.68 -15.22 16.09
C PHE A 484 -10.42 -16.51 16.48
N PHE A 485 -10.22 -17.59 15.75
CA PHE A 485 -10.85 -18.90 15.99
C PHE A 485 -9.84 -19.97 16.43
N GLN A 486 -8.59 -19.57 16.72
CA GLN A 486 -7.47 -20.48 16.91
C GLN A 486 -7.77 -21.59 17.95
N ASN A 487 -8.48 -21.29 19.03
CA ASN A 487 -8.82 -22.27 20.07
C ASN A 487 -9.62 -23.47 19.54
N PHE A 488 -10.37 -23.33 18.45
CA PHE A 488 -11.11 -24.44 17.85
C PHE A 488 -10.21 -25.54 17.27
N VAL A 489 -8.94 -25.24 17.00
CA VAL A 489 -7.99 -26.22 16.43
C VAL A 489 -6.83 -26.56 17.36
N LEU A 490 -6.88 -26.10 18.62
CA LEU A 490 -5.87 -26.39 19.62
C LEU A 490 -6.40 -27.38 20.64
N LYS A 491 -5.57 -28.34 21.03
CA LYS A 491 -5.91 -29.42 21.98
C LYS A 491 -7.23 -30.11 21.59
N ASP A 492 -8.26 -30.02 22.42
CA ASP A 492 -9.56 -30.66 22.20
C ASP A 492 -10.52 -29.79 21.36
N GLY A 493 -10.12 -28.57 20.99
CA GLY A 493 -10.95 -27.61 20.26
C GLY A 493 -12.12 -27.07 21.09
N ASP A 494 -12.03 -27.19 22.42
CA ASP A 494 -13.16 -27.00 23.32
C ASP A 494 -13.12 -25.67 24.07
N GLN A 495 -12.11 -24.83 23.88
CA GLN A 495 -12.08 -23.51 24.50
C GLN A 495 -12.99 -22.51 23.77
N PRO A 496 -13.61 -21.56 24.50
CA PRO A 496 -14.51 -20.59 23.89
C PRO A 496 -13.76 -19.61 22.98
N GLU A 497 -14.43 -19.18 21.92
CA GLU A 497 -13.98 -18.08 21.06
C GLU A 497 -15.03 -16.98 20.97
N TYR A 498 -14.57 -15.73 20.84
CA TYR A 498 -15.44 -14.57 20.72
C TYR A 498 -15.81 -14.29 19.28
N ILE A 499 -17.03 -14.67 18.93
CA ILE A 499 -17.65 -14.40 17.64
C ILE A 499 -18.73 -13.35 17.87
N HIS A 500 -18.38 -12.07 17.75
CA HIS A 500 -19.22 -10.94 18.15
C HIS A 500 -20.68 -11.10 17.70
N PRO A 501 -21.67 -10.99 18.62
CA PRO A 501 -21.56 -10.60 20.03
C PRO A 501 -21.40 -11.77 21.03
N TYR A 502 -21.20 -12.99 20.56
CA TYR A 502 -21.33 -14.22 21.36
C TYR A 502 -19.99 -14.87 21.70
N LEU A 503 -19.93 -15.54 22.86
CA LEU A 503 -18.92 -16.58 23.07
C LEU A 503 -19.46 -17.91 22.58
N ILE A 504 -18.67 -18.60 21.76
CA ILE A 504 -19.01 -19.89 21.18
C ILE A 504 -18.03 -20.93 21.68
N LYS A 505 -18.56 -22.03 22.22
CA LYS A 505 -17.75 -23.15 22.73
C LYS A 505 -18.21 -24.45 22.08
N SER A 506 -17.30 -25.15 21.40
CA SER A 506 -17.57 -26.52 20.93
C SER A 506 -17.38 -27.50 22.09
N SER A 507 -18.16 -28.57 22.12
CA SER A 507 -17.92 -29.70 23.02
C SER A 507 -18.44 -30.98 22.38
N LEU A 508 -17.53 -31.86 22.00
CA LEU A 508 -17.82 -33.11 21.30
C LEU A 508 -18.77 -32.85 20.11
N SER A 509 -19.95 -33.46 20.10
CA SER A 509 -20.95 -33.34 19.04
C SER A 509 -21.94 -32.18 19.21
N SER A 510 -21.63 -31.19 20.06
CA SER A 510 -22.50 -30.07 20.41
C SER A 510 -21.79 -28.71 20.36
N LEU A 511 -22.58 -27.64 20.23
CA LEU A 511 -22.10 -26.26 20.24
C LEU A 511 -22.92 -25.43 21.24
N SER A 512 -22.22 -24.75 22.14
CA SER A 512 -22.81 -23.87 23.15
C SER A 512 -22.58 -22.41 22.78
N ILE A 513 -23.64 -21.61 22.90
CA ILE A 513 -23.65 -20.16 22.69
C ILE A 513 -23.93 -19.45 24.01
N CYS A 514 -23.22 -18.34 24.21
CA CYS A 514 -23.36 -17.45 25.36
C CYS A 514 -23.48 -16.00 24.89
N TYR A 515 -24.42 -15.25 25.46
CA TYR A 515 -24.32 -13.79 25.46
C TYR A 515 -23.72 -13.37 26.81
N PRO A 516 -22.41 -13.10 26.86
CA PRO A 516 -21.67 -13.08 28.11
C PRO A 516 -21.98 -11.85 28.96
N SER A 517 -22.10 -12.06 30.27
CA SER A 517 -22.03 -10.98 31.24
C SER A 517 -20.57 -10.54 31.45
N GLN A 518 -20.38 -9.29 31.86
CA GLN A 518 -19.05 -8.75 32.13
C GLN A 518 -18.78 -8.68 33.63
N LEU A 519 -17.64 -9.22 34.06
CA LEU A 519 -17.09 -9.03 35.39
C LEU A 519 -15.98 -7.98 35.32
N SER A 520 -16.14 -6.89 36.07
CA SER A 520 -15.19 -5.77 36.04
C SER A 520 -14.77 -5.30 37.43
N ASN A 521 -13.49 -5.00 37.58
CA ASN A 521 -12.91 -4.35 38.76
C ASN A 521 -11.91 -3.26 38.34
N ARG A 522 -10.93 -2.94 39.20
CA ARG A 522 -9.94 -1.88 38.94
C ARG A 522 -8.76 -2.35 38.06
N THR A 523 -8.51 -3.65 37.98
CA THR A 523 -7.36 -4.25 37.28
C THR A 523 -7.77 -4.99 36.02
N PHE A 524 -8.98 -5.54 35.94
CA PHE A 524 -9.45 -6.19 34.73
C PHE A 524 -10.95 -6.01 34.47
N THR A 525 -11.33 -6.22 33.21
CA THR A 525 -12.69 -6.52 32.77
C THR A 525 -12.65 -7.80 31.95
N THR A 526 -13.50 -8.78 32.23
CA THR A 526 -13.56 -10.07 31.51
C THR A 526 -15.00 -10.47 31.23
N GLN A 527 -15.21 -11.25 30.18
CA GLN A 527 -16.49 -11.86 29.84
C GLN A 527 -16.59 -13.27 30.42
N ILE A 528 -17.72 -13.58 31.07
CA ILE A 528 -17.96 -14.90 31.66
C ILE A 528 -18.72 -15.76 30.64
N PHE A 529 -18.17 -16.93 30.34
CA PHE A 529 -18.86 -17.95 29.55
C PHE A 529 -19.87 -18.72 30.41
N ASN A 530 -21.14 -18.72 30.00
CA ASN A 530 -22.17 -19.65 30.47
C ASN A 530 -22.79 -20.33 29.25
N ALA A 531 -23.05 -21.63 29.31
CA ALA A 531 -23.76 -22.33 28.23
C ALA A 531 -25.26 -21.96 28.24
N ASP A 532 -25.56 -20.73 27.81
CA ASP A 532 -26.92 -20.17 27.82
C ASP A 532 -27.85 -21.02 26.95
N LEU A 533 -27.38 -21.45 25.78
CA LEU A 533 -28.02 -22.48 24.95
C LEU A 533 -26.95 -23.43 24.39
N THR A 534 -27.19 -24.74 24.43
CA THR A 534 -26.35 -25.80 23.85
C THR A 534 -27.15 -26.57 22.81
N ILE A 535 -26.66 -26.59 21.57
CA ILE A 535 -27.31 -27.22 20.42
C ILE A 535 -26.64 -28.58 20.17
N SER A 536 -27.44 -29.63 20.10
CA SER A 536 -26.99 -31.00 19.81
C SER A 536 -28.09 -31.79 19.08
N ILE A 537 -27.85 -33.07 18.77
CA ILE A 537 -28.88 -33.97 18.25
C ILE A 537 -29.40 -34.91 19.35
N SER A 538 -30.70 -35.19 19.35
CA SER A 538 -31.36 -35.88 20.48
C SER A 538 -30.98 -37.36 20.62
N ASN A 539 -30.57 -38.03 19.54
CA ASN A 539 -30.23 -39.47 19.50
C ASN A 539 -28.90 -39.72 18.77
N ASN A 540 -27.81 -39.08 19.19
CA ASN A 540 -26.50 -39.27 18.54
C ASN A 540 -25.96 -40.69 18.74
N SER A 541 -25.86 -41.48 17.66
CA SER A 541 -25.25 -42.83 17.71
C SER A 541 -23.73 -42.81 17.93
N ASN A 542 -23.07 -41.67 17.69
CA ASN A 542 -21.64 -41.49 17.88
C ASN A 542 -21.35 -40.09 18.47
N PRO A 543 -21.56 -39.89 19.80
CA PRO A 543 -21.48 -38.56 20.40
C PRO A 543 -20.05 -38.03 20.61
N ASN A 544 -19.03 -38.88 20.45
CA ASN A 544 -17.64 -38.60 20.83
C ASN A 544 -16.81 -37.74 19.84
N PRO A 545 -16.99 -37.82 18.51
CA PRO A 545 -16.25 -36.97 17.59
C PRO A 545 -16.57 -35.49 17.83
N THR A 546 -15.51 -34.68 17.86
CA THR A 546 -15.59 -33.22 17.92
C THR A 546 -15.84 -32.63 16.53
N HIS A 547 -15.89 -31.30 16.47
CA HIS A 547 -16.02 -30.56 15.23
C HIS A 547 -14.76 -30.65 14.36
N ILE A 548 -14.93 -30.29 13.09
CA ILE A 548 -13.83 -29.96 12.18
C ILE A 548 -14.07 -28.59 11.56
N ILE A 549 -13.00 -27.85 11.28
CA ILE A 549 -13.06 -26.66 10.44
C ILE A 549 -13.18 -27.11 8.98
N SER A 550 -14.34 -26.82 8.38
CA SER A 550 -14.64 -27.15 6.99
C SER A 550 -14.30 -26.03 6.02
N SER A 551 -14.28 -24.78 6.50
CA SER A 551 -13.86 -23.60 5.74
C SER A 551 -13.60 -22.42 6.68
N TYR A 552 -12.76 -21.48 6.26
CA TYR A 552 -12.53 -20.21 6.95
C TYR A 552 -12.25 -19.09 5.93
N THR A 553 -12.52 -17.85 6.33
CA THR A 553 -12.20 -16.61 5.61
C THR A 553 -11.73 -15.54 6.60
N ASP A 554 -11.41 -14.34 6.14
CA ASP A 554 -10.93 -13.24 6.99
C ASP A 554 -11.89 -12.91 8.16
N LEU A 555 -13.20 -13.07 7.92
CA LEU A 555 -14.26 -12.69 8.86
C LEU A 555 -15.10 -13.87 9.36
N SER A 556 -14.81 -15.11 8.93
CA SER A 556 -15.63 -16.27 9.32
C SER A 556 -14.85 -17.58 9.49
N VAL A 557 -15.44 -18.48 10.28
CA VAL A 557 -15.03 -19.88 10.40
C VAL A 557 -16.29 -20.76 10.35
N THR A 558 -16.19 -21.93 9.72
CA THR A 558 -17.31 -22.87 9.63
C THR A 558 -16.98 -24.18 10.34
N LEU A 559 -17.70 -24.45 11.43
CA LEU A 559 -17.57 -25.67 12.21
C LEU A 559 -18.57 -26.70 11.68
N GLU A 560 -18.07 -27.86 11.29
CA GLU A 560 -18.87 -29.00 10.88
C GLU A 560 -18.76 -30.10 11.93
N PHE A 561 -19.88 -30.69 12.33
CA PHE A 561 -19.94 -31.79 13.29
C PHE A 561 -20.29 -33.07 12.53
N PRO A 562 -19.30 -33.89 12.12
CA PRO A 562 -19.52 -35.00 11.20
C PRO A 562 -20.47 -36.08 11.75
N SER A 563 -20.56 -36.22 13.07
CA SER A 563 -21.48 -37.16 13.72
C SER A 563 -22.91 -36.63 13.87
N SER A 564 -23.14 -35.32 13.69
CA SER A 564 -24.43 -34.67 13.99
C SER A 564 -25.14 -34.08 12.78
N ASN A 565 -24.53 -34.08 11.58
CA ASN A 565 -25.04 -33.35 10.40
C ASN A 565 -25.37 -31.86 10.68
N LEU A 566 -24.69 -31.27 11.65
CA LEU A 566 -24.81 -29.86 12.01
C LEU A 566 -23.62 -29.10 11.46
N LYS A 567 -23.89 -27.97 10.81
CA LYS A 567 -22.87 -27.08 10.27
C LYS A 567 -23.15 -25.64 10.70
N PHE A 568 -22.21 -25.03 11.42
CA PHE A 568 -22.35 -23.69 11.98
C PHE A 568 -21.52 -22.69 11.19
N PHE A 569 -22.18 -21.68 10.63
CA PHE A 569 -21.53 -20.55 9.98
C PHE A 569 -21.28 -19.45 11.01
N LEU A 570 -20.04 -19.37 11.51
CA LEU A 570 -19.63 -18.40 12.52
C LEU A 570 -19.00 -17.19 11.82
N VAL A 571 -19.79 -16.13 11.63
CA VAL A 571 -19.36 -14.89 10.98
C VAL A 571 -19.33 -13.77 12.02
N ARG A 572 -18.18 -13.09 12.15
CA ARG A 572 -18.01 -12.03 13.14
C ARG A 572 -18.95 -10.86 12.86
N GLY A 573 -19.57 -10.37 13.93
CA GLY A 573 -20.56 -9.28 13.87
C GLY A 573 -21.96 -9.75 13.48
N SER A 574 -22.21 -11.03 13.21
CA SER A 574 -23.58 -11.49 12.98
C SER A 574 -24.37 -11.45 14.31
N PRO A 575 -25.51 -10.76 14.40
CA PRO A 575 -26.37 -10.83 15.58
C PRO A 575 -27.12 -12.17 15.70
N PHE A 576 -26.91 -13.09 14.75
CA PHE A 576 -27.50 -14.42 14.75
C PHE A 576 -26.42 -15.50 14.69
N LEU A 577 -26.54 -16.51 15.54
CA LEU A 577 -25.91 -17.81 15.31
C LEU A 577 -26.68 -18.53 14.21
N THR A 578 -26.00 -19.01 13.17
CA THR A 578 -26.64 -19.71 12.04
C THR A 578 -26.15 -21.16 11.96
N CYS A 579 -27.09 -22.10 11.99
CA CYS A 579 -26.84 -23.53 11.89
C CYS A 579 -27.60 -24.11 10.69
N ALA A 580 -26.90 -24.83 9.83
CA ALA A 580 -27.49 -25.68 8.81
C ALA A 580 -27.61 -27.11 9.33
N VAL A 581 -28.82 -27.66 9.17
CA VAL A 581 -29.18 -29.02 9.57
C VAL A 581 -29.44 -29.83 8.31
N THR A 582 -28.58 -30.81 8.03
CA THR A 582 -28.71 -31.66 6.84
C THR A 582 -29.28 -33.03 7.19
N GLY A 583 -30.26 -33.48 6.40
CA GLY A 583 -31.04 -34.68 6.71
C GLY A 583 -32.17 -34.41 7.70
N ASP A 584 -33.14 -35.31 7.74
CA ASP A 584 -34.32 -35.20 8.59
C ASP A 584 -34.00 -35.69 10.01
N ILE A 585 -33.46 -34.81 10.85
CA ILE A 585 -32.96 -35.16 12.19
C ILE A 585 -33.65 -34.36 13.30
N SER A 586 -33.83 -34.99 14.46
CA SER A 586 -34.28 -34.32 15.68
C SER A 586 -33.12 -33.67 16.42
N PHE A 587 -33.16 -32.36 16.57
CA PHE A 587 -32.19 -31.60 17.37
C PHE A 587 -32.73 -31.29 18.76
N SER A 588 -31.80 -30.96 19.66
CA SER A 588 -32.06 -30.55 21.03
C SER A 588 -31.35 -29.25 21.33
N ILE A 589 -32.00 -28.38 22.09
CA ILE A 589 -31.43 -27.16 22.67
C ILE A 589 -31.56 -27.27 24.18
N SER A 590 -30.45 -27.56 24.87
CA SER A 590 -30.40 -27.58 26.33
C SER A 590 -29.87 -26.26 26.88
N THR A 591 -30.18 -25.96 28.13
CA THR A 591 -29.71 -24.75 28.82
C THR A 591 -29.39 -25.06 30.27
N VAL A 592 -28.44 -24.32 30.85
CA VAL A 592 -28.16 -24.37 32.30
C VAL A 592 -29.19 -23.59 33.13
N HIS A 593 -30.08 -22.85 32.47
CA HIS A 593 -31.15 -22.06 33.08
C HIS A 593 -32.49 -22.78 32.96
N ALA A 594 -33.48 -22.45 33.80
CA ALA A 594 -34.83 -22.98 33.60
C ALA A 594 -35.54 -22.24 32.45
N ILE A 595 -36.29 -22.97 31.63
CA ILE A 595 -37.12 -22.37 30.57
C ILE A 595 -38.45 -21.97 31.19
N HIS A 596 -38.70 -20.66 31.30
CA HIS A 596 -39.96 -20.15 31.85
C HIS A 596 -41.09 -20.15 30.83
N GLN A 597 -40.76 -19.85 29.58
CA GLN A 597 -41.76 -19.75 28.52
C GLN A 597 -41.13 -20.07 27.17
N LEU A 598 -41.83 -20.88 26.39
CA LEU A 598 -41.59 -21.11 24.96
C LEU A 598 -42.86 -20.70 24.22
N SER A 599 -42.78 -19.70 23.34
CA SER A 599 -43.93 -19.24 22.56
C SER A 599 -43.61 -19.22 21.06
N SER A 600 -44.55 -19.66 20.23
CA SER A 600 -44.36 -19.76 18.77
C SER A 600 -45.23 -18.75 18.02
N ASN A 601 -44.84 -18.45 16.77
CA ASN A 601 -45.75 -17.82 15.82
C ASN A 601 -46.67 -18.86 15.16
N SER A 602 -47.71 -18.38 14.46
CA SER A 602 -48.71 -19.24 13.81
C SER A 602 -48.15 -20.17 12.73
N SER A 603 -47.00 -19.82 12.12
CA SER A 603 -46.34 -20.64 11.10
C SER A 603 -45.30 -21.62 11.65
N LEU A 604 -45.07 -21.65 12.97
CA LEU A 604 -44.05 -22.48 13.63
C LEU A 604 -42.63 -22.29 13.04
N THR A 605 -42.34 -21.08 12.56
CA THR A 605 -41.03 -20.69 12.02
C THR A 605 -40.26 -19.72 12.91
N ARG A 606 -40.88 -19.30 14.01
CA ARG A 606 -40.29 -18.41 15.00
C ARG A 606 -40.73 -18.79 16.40
N TYR A 607 -39.77 -18.85 17.32
CA TYR A 607 -39.97 -19.15 18.73
C TYR A 607 -39.27 -18.12 19.61
N THR A 608 -39.95 -17.64 20.65
CA THR A 608 -39.36 -16.82 21.72
C THR A 608 -39.16 -17.70 22.96
N ILE A 609 -37.93 -17.71 23.48
CA ILE A 609 -37.46 -18.50 24.61
C ILE A 609 -37.11 -17.56 25.77
N ASN A 610 -37.86 -17.63 26.87
CA ASN A 610 -37.59 -16.86 28.09
C ASN A 610 -36.93 -17.76 29.13
N LEU A 611 -35.75 -17.35 29.59
CA LEU A 611 -34.93 -18.11 30.56
C LEU A 611 -35.01 -17.49 31.96
N SER A 612 -34.69 -18.30 32.98
CA SER A 612 -34.71 -17.88 34.39
C SER A 612 -33.66 -16.85 34.80
N ASN A 613 -32.68 -16.58 33.94
CA ASN A 613 -31.69 -15.51 34.11
C ASN A 613 -32.16 -14.17 33.50
N ASN A 614 -33.45 -14.03 33.16
CA ASN A 614 -34.06 -12.89 32.48
C ASN A 614 -33.55 -12.62 31.05
N GLN A 615 -32.83 -13.57 30.43
CA GLN A 615 -32.50 -13.47 29.01
C GLN A 615 -33.68 -13.93 28.15
N THR A 616 -33.88 -13.24 27.03
CA THR A 616 -34.84 -13.61 25.99
C THR A 616 -34.08 -13.93 24.71
N TRP A 617 -34.36 -15.09 24.12
CA TRP A 617 -33.76 -15.55 22.87
C TRP A 617 -34.85 -15.77 21.83
N ILE A 618 -34.53 -15.52 20.56
CA ILE A 618 -35.44 -15.76 19.43
C ILE A 618 -34.80 -16.77 18.50
N LEU A 619 -35.52 -17.86 18.23
CA LEU A 619 -35.17 -18.88 17.25
C LEU A 619 -36.02 -18.68 16.00
N TYR A 620 -35.37 -18.70 14.84
CA TYR A 620 -35.98 -18.69 13.51
C TYR A 620 -35.62 -19.98 12.77
N SER A 621 -36.56 -20.54 12.04
CA SER A 621 -36.33 -21.70 11.17
C SER A 621 -36.77 -21.42 9.73
N SER A 622 -36.06 -21.99 8.76
CA SER A 622 -36.36 -21.84 7.33
C SER A 622 -37.68 -22.49 6.90
N SER A 623 -38.16 -23.46 7.70
CA SER A 623 -39.41 -24.21 7.51
C SER A 623 -40.06 -24.47 8.87
N PRO A 624 -41.38 -24.72 8.91
CA PRO A 624 -42.08 -25.03 10.16
C PRO A 624 -41.40 -26.18 10.91
N VAL A 625 -41.14 -26.00 12.21
CA VAL A 625 -40.56 -27.03 13.09
C VAL A 625 -41.36 -27.08 14.38
N ASN A 626 -41.84 -28.26 14.77
CA ASN A 626 -42.54 -28.41 16.04
C ASN A 626 -41.51 -28.55 17.18
N LEU A 627 -41.56 -27.62 18.14
CA LEU A 627 -40.68 -27.61 19.30
C LEU A 627 -41.48 -27.81 20.58
N THR A 628 -41.04 -28.78 21.37
CA THR A 628 -41.54 -29.06 22.72
C THR A 628 -40.46 -28.76 23.74
N HIS A 629 -40.83 -28.41 24.98
CA HIS A 629 -39.86 -28.20 26.05
C HIS A 629 -40.22 -29.01 27.30
N GLU A 630 -39.19 -29.51 27.98
CA GLU A 630 -39.26 -30.14 29.30
C GLU A 630 -38.13 -29.58 30.17
N ASN A 631 -38.48 -28.97 31.30
CA ASN A 631 -37.56 -28.34 32.25
C ASN A 631 -36.56 -27.36 31.61
N SER A 632 -35.38 -27.86 31.22
CA SER A 632 -34.23 -27.10 30.72
C SER A 632 -33.80 -27.55 29.31
N THR A 633 -34.66 -28.27 28.60
CA THR A 633 -34.37 -28.82 27.27
C THR A 633 -35.54 -28.58 26.31
N ILE A 634 -35.23 -28.12 25.11
CA ILE A 634 -36.16 -28.00 23.98
C ILE A 634 -35.79 -29.08 22.97
N THR A 635 -36.78 -29.85 22.51
CA THR A 635 -36.59 -30.91 21.51
C THR A 635 -37.41 -30.63 20.26
N SER A 636 -36.87 -31.01 19.11
CA SER A 636 -37.58 -30.92 17.82
C SER A 636 -38.03 -32.29 17.32
N GLU A 637 -39.09 -32.28 16.51
CA GLU A 637 -39.31 -33.34 15.52
C GLU A 637 -38.22 -33.31 14.43
N GLY A 638 -38.29 -34.22 13.45
CA GLY A 638 -37.37 -34.24 12.32
C GLY A 638 -37.37 -32.89 11.59
N PHE A 639 -36.16 -32.34 11.39
CA PHE A 639 -35.97 -31.05 10.74
C PHE A 639 -34.79 -31.12 9.77
N SER A 640 -34.97 -30.51 8.60
CA SER A 640 -33.89 -30.20 7.68
C SER A 640 -34.06 -28.77 7.17
N GLY A 641 -33.00 -27.98 7.24
CA GLY A 641 -33.04 -26.56 6.90
C GLY A 641 -32.05 -25.70 7.68
N ILE A 642 -32.38 -24.43 7.83
CA ILE A 642 -31.57 -23.44 8.55
C ILE A 642 -32.26 -23.07 9.86
N ILE A 643 -31.49 -23.05 10.95
CA ILE A 643 -31.87 -22.51 12.25
C ILE A 643 -31.02 -21.28 12.52
N ARG A 644 -31.66 -20.18 12.94
CA ARG A 644 -30.97 -18.98 13.39
C ARG A 644 -31.41 -18.59 14.79
N ILE A 645 -30.47 -18.29 15.67
CA ILE A 645 -30.75 -17.94 17.06
C ILE A 645 -30.13 -16.57 17.35
N ALA A 646 -30.91 -15.65 17.91
CA ALA A 646 -30.46 -14.32 18.33
C ALA A 646 -30.88 -14.03 19.77
N PHE A 647 -29.98 -13.40 20.51
CA PHE A 647 -30.28 -12.79 21.81
C PHE A 647 -31.03 -11.46 21.60
N LEU A 648 -32.05 -11.20 22.42
CA LEU A 648 -32.79 -9.94 22.43
C LEU A 648 -32.27 -9.05 23.57
N PRO A 649 -31.45 -8.01 23.28
CA PRO A 649 -30.76 -7.23 24.32
C PRO A 649 -31.64 -6.22 25.04
N ASP A 650 -32.77 -5.83 24.44
CA ASP A 650 -33.69 -4.85 24.98
C ASP A 650 -35.13 -5.34 24.77
N SER A 651 -35.99 -5.17 25.77
CA SER A 651 -37.40 -5.59 25.72
C SER A 651 -38.29 -4.68 24.86
N SER A 652 -37.73 -3.58 24.34
CA SER A 652 -38.38 -2.72 23.37
C SER A 652 -38.82 -3.52 22.13
N PRO A 653 -40.10 -3.42 21.71
CA PRO A 653 -40.61 -4.08 20.51
C PRO A 653 -39.82 -3.75 19.24
N ARG A 654 -39.08 -2.64 19.22
CA ARG A 654 -38.23 -2.22 18.10
C ARG A 654 -37.10 -3.21 17.83
N TYR A 655 -36.46 -3.76 18.87
CA TYR A 655 -35.35 -4.70 18.71
C TYR A 655 -35.84 -6.01 18.10
N GLU A 656 -36.93 -6.55 18.63
CA GLU A 656 -37.58 -7.75 18.09
C GLU A 656 -38.03 -7.51 16.63
N THR A 657 -38.59 -6.34 16.32
CA THR A 657 -38.99 -5.99 14.95
C THR A 657 -37.80 -5.95 13.99
N ILE A 658 -36.66 -5.39 14.41
CA ILE A 658 -35.43 -5.35 13.60
C ILE A 658 -34.90 -6.77 13.37
N LEU A 659 -34.76 -7.58 14.43
CA LEU A 659 -34.32 -8.98 14.30
C LEU A 659 -35.25 -9.80 13.40
N ASN A 660 -36.57 -9.64 13.55
CA ASN A 660 -37.56 -10.29 12.69
C ASN A 660 -37.35 -9.91 11.21
N ARG A 661 -37.14 -8.62 10.92
CA ARG A 661 -36.95 -8.10 9.55
C ARG A 661 -35.72 -8.70 8.86
N PHE A 662 -34.63 -8.93 9.59
CA PHE A 662 -33.36 -9.41 9.04
C PHE A 662 -33.08 -10.90 9.32
N SER A 663 -34.09 -11.65 9.75
CA SER A 663 -33.95 -13.08 10.08
C SER A 663 -33.77 -13.98 8.87
N SER A 664 -34.23 -13.59 7.67
CA SER A 664 -34.17 -14.43 6.46
C SER A 664 -32.83 -14.41 5.71
N GLY A 665 -32.10 -13.29 5.74
CA GLY A 665 -30.79 -13.15 5.10
C GLY A 665 -29.65 -13.42 6.09
N TYR A 666 -28.71 -14.29 5.73
CA TYR A 666 -27.62 -14.70 6.62
C TYR A 666 -26.27 -14.82 5.91
N PRO A 667 -25.17 -14.39 6.54
CA PRO A 667 -23.84 -14.55 5.97
C PRO A 667 -23.35 -16.00 6.19
N VAL A 668 -22.60 -16.53 5.21
CA VAL A 668 -21.92 -17.83 5.31
C VAL A 668 -20.40 -17.68 5.35
N SER A 669 -19.88 -16.62 4.74
CA SER A 669 -18.46 -16.27 4.72
C SER A 669 -18.26 -14.76 4.61
N GLY A 670 -17.04 -14.26 4.84
CA GLY A 670 -16.74 -12.84 4.69
C GLY A 670 -15.26 -12.56 4.43
N ASP A 671 -15.00 -11.90 3.31
CA ASP A 671 -13.66 -11.51 2.86
C ASP A 671 -13.37 -10.04 3.18
N ALA A 672 -12.10 -9.74 3.47
CA ALA A 672 -11.62 -8.37 3.59
C ALA A 672 -10.57 -8.07 2.51
N MET A 673 -10.74 -6.96 1.78
CA MET A 673 -9.94 -6.63 0.60
C MET A 673 -9.35 -5.22 0.68
N PHE A 674 -8.05 -5.10 0.39
CA PHE A 674 -7.36 -3.83 0.24
C PHE A 674 -7.35 -3.43 -1.25
N ARG A 675 -8.41 -2.74 -1.71
CA ARG A 675 -8.51 -2.28 -3.12
C ARG A 675 -7.77 -0.98 -3.39
N LYS A 676 -7.60 -0.15 -2.36
CA LYS A 676 -6.97 1.17 -2.44
C LYS A 676 -6.16 1.39 -1.16
N PRO A 677 -5.08 2.19 -1.20
CA PRO A 677 -4.37 2.58 0.01
C PRO A 677 -5.34 3.18 1.03
N TYR A 678 -5.15 2.84 2.31
CA TYR A 678 -5.94 3.30 3.45
C TYR A 678 -7.43 2.93 3.41
N CYS A 679 -7.82 1.99 2.54
CA CYS A 679 -9.20 1.50 2.41
C CYS A 679 -9.26 -0.03 2.61
N LEU A 680 -10.17 -0.49 3.47
CA LEU A 680 -10.49 -1.90 3.65
C LEU A 680 -11.96 -2.14 3.32
N GLU A 681 -12.23 -3.04 2.40
CA GLU A 681 -13.59 -3.44 2.03
C GLU A 681 -13.93 -4.79 2.65
N TYR A 682 -15.01 -4.86 3.42
CA TYR A 682 -15.63 -6.13 3.81
C TYR A 682 -16.69 -6.51 2.79
N LYS A 683 -16.69 -7.78 2.38
CA LYS A 683 -17.71 -8.35 1.51
C LYS A 683 -18.14 -9.69 2.05
N TRP A 684 -19.43 -9.83 2.36
CA TRP A 684 -19.99 -11.07 2.84
C TRP A 684 -20.61 -11.88 1.70
N GLU A 685 -20.38 -13.19 1.72
CA GLU A 685 -21.21 -14.12 0.97
C GLU A 685 -22.47 -14.38 1.79
N LYS A 686 -23.65 -14.16 1.20
CA LYS A 686 -24.94 -14.34 1.87
C LYS A 686 -25.83 -15.36 1.19
N LYS A 687 -26.72 -15.95 1.99
CA LYS A 687 -27.84 -16.77 1.54
C LYS A 687 -29.15 -16.24 2.13
N GLY A 688 -30.26 -16.65 1.54
CA GLY A 688 -31.59 -16.15 1.90
C GLY A 688 -31.94 -14.81 1.21
N TRP A 689 -32.95 -14.13 1.74
CA TRP A 689 -33.54 -12.92 1.13
C TRP A 689 -33.35 -11.68 2.01
N GLY A 690 -33.17 -10.52 1.38
CA GLY A 690 -32.98 -9.22 2.05
C GLY A 690 -31.51 -8.87 2.33
N ASP A 691 -31.29 -7.65 2.82
CA ASP A 691 -29.96 -7.14 3.20
C ASP A 691 -29.44 -7.81 4.48
N LEU A 692 -28.13 -7.83 4.66
CA LEU A 692 -27.53 -8.29 5.92
C LEU A 692 -27.60 -7.24 7.01
N LEU A 693 -27.91 -7.67 8.23
CA LEU A 693 -27.69 -6.89 9.45
C LEU A 693 -26.44 -7.44 10.15
N MET A 694 -25.41 -6.60 10.27
CA MET A 694 -24.15 -6.91 10.94
C MET A 694 -23.89 -5.88 12.06
N LEU A 695 -23.11 -6.24 13.07
CA LEU A 695 -22.82 -5.42 14.25
C LEU A 695 -21.42 -4.82 14.15
N ALA A 696 -21.35 -3.50 14.09
CA ALA A 696 -20.11 -2.73 14.02
C ALA A 696 -19.65 -2.29 15.41
N HIS A 697 -18.39 -2.55 15.77
CA HIS A 697 -17.80 -1.99 17.00
C HIS A 697 -17.40 -0.51 16.79
N PRO A 698 -17.06 0.24 17.86
CA PRO A 698 -16.81 1.68 17.78
C PRO A 698 -15.75 2.10 16.75
N LEU A 699 -14.67 1.32 16.58
CA LEU A 699 -13.66 1.63 15.56
C LEU A 699 -14.18 1.43 14.12
N HIS A 700 -15.03 0.44 13.86
CA HIS A 700 -15.68 0.29 12.56
C HIS A 700 -16.49 1.53 12.25
N LEU A 701 -17.36 1.95 13.17
CA LEU A 701 -18.19 3.15 12.98
C LEU A 701 -17.37 4.41 12.72
N ARG A 702 -16.20 4.55 13.36
CA ARG A 702 -15.30 5.69 13.13
C ARG A 702 -14.72 5.70 11.71
N LEU A 703 -14.39 4.52 11.17
CA LEU A 703 -13.76 4.38 9.85
C LEU A 703 -14.77 4.15 8.72
N LEU A 704 -16.03 3.84 9.05
CA LEU A 704 -17.05 3.45 8.09
C LEU A 704 -17.38 4.61 7.14
N SER A 705 -17.20 4.40 5.84
CA SER A 705 -17.55 5.37 4.82
C SER A 705 -18.99 5.20 4.35
N THR A 706 -19.84 6.19 4.62
CA THR A 706 -21.23 6.22 4.17
C THR A 706 -21.41 6.63 2.70
N ASN A 707 -20.37 7.19 2.06
CA ASN A 707 -20.44 7.66 0.68
C ASN A 707 -19.99 6.61 -0.35
N ASP A 708 -19.21 5.61 0.06
CA ASP A 708 -18.62 4.61 -0.85
C ASP A 708 -19.32 3.25 -0.80
N CYS A 709 -20.30 3.05 0.08
CA CYS A 709 -21.07 1.82 0.18
C CYS A 709 -22.52 2.09 0.56
N GLN A 710 -23.44 1.23 0.09
CA GLN A 710 -24.87 1.33 0.42
C GLN A 710 -25.13 0.69 1.78
N ILE A 711 -25.04 1.50 2.83
CA ILE A 711 -25.22 1.06 4.21
C ILE A 711 -26.24 1.92 4.96
N ILE A 712 -26.87 1.35 5.98
CA ILE A 712 -27.73 2.07 6.92
C ILE A 712 -27.28 1.73 8.34
N VAL A 713 -26.83 2.75 9.08
CA VAL A 713 -26.47 2.61 10.50
C VAL A 713 -27.72 2.75 11.36
N LEU A 714 -27.98 1.74 12.21
CA LEU A 714 -29.09 1.70 13.15
C LEU A 714 -28.60 2.13 14.54
N GLU A 715 -28.39 3.42 14.74
CA GLU A 715 -27.75 3.97 15.95
C GLU A 715 -28.40 3.50 17.27
N ASP A 716 -29.71 3.28 17.29
CA ASP A 716 -30.44 2.84 18.50
C ASP A 716 -30.49 1.31 18.69
N PHE A 717 -29.94 0.52 17.76
CA PHE A 717 -29.91 -0.95 17.84
C PHE A 717 -28.51 -1.40 18.24
N LYS A 718 -28.35 -1.75 19.53
CA LYS A 718 -27.04 -1.94 20.16
C LYS A 718 -26.95 -3.23 20.98
N TYR A 719 -25.79 -3.88 20.91
CA TYR A 719 -25.40 -4.97 21.80
C TYR A 719 -24.25 -4.51 22.69
N GLN A 720 -24.32 -4.81 23.98
CA GLN A 720 -23.23 -4.53 24.90
C GLN A 720 -22.11 -5.56 24.71
N SER A 721 -20.86 -5.11 24.61
CA SER A 721 -19.69 -5.96 24.39
C SER A 721 -18.48 -5.45 25.16
N ILE A 722 -17.46 -6.31 25.33
CA ILE A 722 -16.16 -5.89 25.87
C ILE A 722 -15.44 -4.91 24.94
N ASP A 723 -15.87 -4.87 23.67
CA ASP A 723 -15.41 -3.96 22.63
C ASP A 723 -16.26 -2.69 22.52
N GLY A 724 -16.96 -2.31 23.59
CA GLY A 724 -17.90 -1.19 23.59
C GLY A 724 -19.26 -1.58 23.03
N GLU A 725 -20.09 -0.59 22.72
CA GLU A 725 -21.40 -0.85 22.12
C GLU A 725 -21.25 -1.28 20.66
N LEU A 726 -21.75 -2.47 20.31
CA LEU A 726 -21.81 -2.94 18.94
C LEU A 726 -23.13 -2.46 18.31
N VAL A 727 -23.05 -1.66 17.25
CA VAL A 727 -24.19 -1.00 16.61
C VAL A 727 -24.60 -1.74 15.35
N GLY A 728 -25.90 -1.91 15.13
CA GLY A 728 -26.43 -2.50 13.89
C GLY A 728 -26.11 -1.66 12.66
N VAL A 729 -25.59 -2.29 11.62
CA VAL A 729 -25.38 -1.71 10.30
C VAL A 729 -25.94 -2.68 9.26
N VAL A 730 -26.83 -2.15 8.43
CA VAL A 730 -27.48 -2.90 7.34
C VAL A 730 -26.71 -2.67 6.06
N GLY A 731 -26.33 -3.74 5.36
CA GLY A 731 -25.64 -3.68 4.07
C GLY A 731 -24.79 -4.93 3.80
N ASP A 732 -24.61 -5.26 2.53
CA ASP A 732 -23.89 -6.47 2.10
C ASP A 732 -22.37 -6.28 1.95
N SER A 733 -21.90 -5.03 2.01
CA SER A 733 -20.48 -4.67 2.01
C SER A 733 -20.23 -3.39 2.77
N TRP A 734 -19.09 -3.31 3.46
CA TRP A 734 -18.66 -2.13 4.19
C TRP A 734 -17.32 -1.63 3.64
N VAL A 735 -17.15 -0.32 3.56
CA VAL A 735 -15.85 0.29 3.24
C VAL A 735 -15.37 1.06 4.46
N LEU A 736 -14.22 0.66 5.01
CA LEU A 736 -13.54 1.35 6.09
C LEU A 736 -12.39 2.18 5.51
N LYS A 737 -12.31 3.46 5.91
CA LYS A 737 -11.27 4.40 5.48
C LYS A 737 -10.56 4.99 6.67
N THR A 738 -9.23 4.98 6.62
CA THR A 738 -8.37 5.69 7.57
C THR A 738 -7.66 6.83 6.86
N ASN A 739 -7.21 7.82 7.63
CA ASN A 739 -6.47 8.94 7.07
C ASN A 739 -5.06 8.48 6.65
N PRO A 740 -4.51 9.02 5.55
CA PRO A 740 -3.15 8.74 5.15
C PRO A 740 -2.16 9.11 6.25
N VAL A 741 -1.27 8.18 6.58
CA VAL A 741 -0.14 8.39 7.49
C VAL A 741 1.15 8.29 6.69
N SER A 742 1.93 9.37 6.68
CA SER A 742 3.21 9.43 5.97
C SER A 742 4.27 8.55 6.64
N VAL A 743 4.95 7.74 5.85
CA VAL A 743 6.09 6.92 6.28
C VAL A 743 7.37 7.67 5.93
N THR A 744 8.21 7.96 6.94
CA THR A 744 9.42 8.78 6.78
C THR A 744 10.60 8.21 7.56
N TRP A 745 11.80 8.17 6.98
CA TRP A 745 13.03 7.71 7.66
C TRP A 745 13.42 8.57 8.89
N HIS A 746 13.05 9.85 8.83
CA HIS A 746 13.49 10.91 9.74
C HIS A 746 12.32 11.48 10.54
N SER A 747 12.62 12.43 11.42
CA SER A 747 11.58 13.12 12.17
C SER A 747 10.65 13.93 11.26
N ILE A 748 9.37 14.02 11.63
CA ILE A 748 8.33 14.71 10.83
C ILE A 748 8.61 16.21 10.73
N ARG A 749 9.20 16.82 11.78
CA ARG A 749 9.43 18.27 11.87
C ARG A 749 10.87 18.69 11.61
N GLY A 750 11.79 17.74 11.49
CA GLY A 750 13.23 17.98 11.39
C GLY A 750 13.86 18.44 12.71
N ILE A 751 15.19 18.51 12.71
CA ILE A 751 16.00 18.92 13.88
C ILE A 751 16.69 20.26 13.60
N LYS A 752 16.68 21.16 14.59
CA LYS A 752 17.37 22.45 14.49
C LYS A 752 18.89 22.24 14.61
N LYS A 753 19.69 22.85 13.71
CA LYS A 753 21.16 22.75 13.69
C LYS A 753 21.85 23.01 15.03
N ARG A 754 21.33 23.93 15.85
CA ARG A 754 21.87 24.23 17.20
C ARG A 754 21.87 23.03 18.16
N SER A 755 21.08 22.01 17.87
CA SER A 755 20.97 20.79 18.67
C SER A 755 21.86 19.66 18.17
N TYR A 756 22.53 19.82 17.02
CA TYR A 756 23.31 18.75 16.40
C TYR A 756 24.48 18.30 17.27
N SER A 757 25.24 19.22 17.87
CA SER A 757 26.41 18.87 18.68
C SER A 757 26.06 17.87 19.79
N ASN A 758 25.00 18.14 20.56
CA ASN A 758 24.58 17.26 21.66
C ASN A 758 24.17 15.86 21.16
N ILE A 759 23.55 15.76 19.97
CA ILE A 759 23.15 14.47 19.39
C ILE A 759 24.37 13.74 18.85
N ILE A 760 25.29 14.45 18.18
CA ILE A 760 26.51 13.90 17.59
C ILE A 760 27.44 13.36 18.69
N ASP A 761 27.60 14.07 19.80
CA ASP A 761 28.43 13.62 20.92
C ASP A 761 27.91 12.29 21.50
N ALA A 762 26.59 12.17 21.69
CA ALA A 762 25.98 10.91 22.13
C ALA A 762 26.10 9.81 21.06
N LEU A 763 25.94 10.17 19.78
CA LEU A 763 26.01 9.25 18.65
C LEU A 763 27.40 8.61 18.55
N CYS A 764 28.47 9.39 18.66
CA CYS A 764 29.84 8.87 18.64
C CYS A 764 30.07 7.83 19.75
N ASN A 765 29.57 8.09 20.97
CA ASN A 765 29.70 7.15 22.09
C ASN A 765 28.88 5.87 21.86
N ASP A 766 27.63 6.00 21.40
CA ASP A 766 26.75 4.85 21.14
C ASP A 766 27.31 3.98 20.00
N VAL A 767 27.92 4.57 18.97
CA VAL A 767 28.56 3.86 17.87
C VAL A 767 29.82 3.14 18.33
N GLN A 768 30.70 3.80 19.08
CA GLN A 768 31.90 3.15 19.65
C GLN A 768 31.54 1.94 20.52
N ALA A 769 30.42 1.98 21.24
CA ALA A 769 29.93 0.86 22.03
C ALA A 769 29.48 -0.35 21.19
N LEU A 770 29.16 -0.18 19.90
CA LEU A 770 28.84 -1.30 19.00
C LEU A 770 30.07 -2.21 18.79
N ASN A 771 31.27 -1.64 18.67
CA ASN A 771 32.51 -2.39 18.47
C ASN A 771 32.94 -3.21 19.69
N SER A 772 32.62 -2.75 20.90
CA SER A 772 32.97 -3.43 22.15
C SER A 772 31.94 -4.48 22.58
N THR A 773 30.78 -4.54 21.91
CA THR A 773 29.66 -5.41 22.29
C THR A 773 29.62 -6.67 21.40
N THR A 774 30.11 -7.79 21.93
CA THR A 774 29.69 -9.10 21.41
C THR A 774 28.23 -9.30 21.77
N ILE A 775 27.33 -9.40 20.79
CA ILE A 775 25.94 -9.81 21.07
C ILE A 775 26.01 -11.21 21.68
N SER A 776 25.65 -11.33 22.96
CA SER A 776 25.69 -12.59 23.71
C SER A 776 24.32 -13.28 23.76
N THR A 777 23.29 -12.69 23.15
CA THR A 777 21.94 -13.26 23.14
C THR A 777 21.72 -14.10 21.90
N THR A 778 21.05 -15.24 22.10
CA THR A 778 20.60 -16.14 21.04
C THR A 778 19.11 -15.92 20.72
N SER A 779 18.41 -15.09 21.50
CA SER A 779 17.00 -14.76 21.27
C SER A 779 16.84 -13.88 20.05
N SER A 780 15.92 -14.24 19.16
CA SER A 780 15.60 -13.42 17.99
C SER A 780 15.00 -12.06 18.40
N TYR A 781 14.27 -11.99 19.51
CA TYR A 781 13.70 -10.74 20.02
C TYR A 781 14.77 -9.73 20.42
N SER A 782 15.63 -10.09 21.39
CA SER A 782 16.68 -9.20 21.89
C SER A 782 17.71 -8.90 20.80
N HIS A 783 18.05 -9.88 19.95
CA HIS A 783 18.93 -9.63 18.80
C HIS A 783 18.32 -8.61 17.83
N GLY A 784 17.03 -8.76 17.50
CA GLY A 784 16.25 -7.82 16.70
C GLY A 784 16.32 -6.39 17.26
N LYS A 785 16.06 -6.22 18.56
CA LYS A 785 16.13 -4.91 19.22
C LYS A 785 17.50 -4.23 19.07
N LEU A 786 18.59 -5.00 19.21
CA LEU A 786 19.96 -4.48 19.09
C LEU A 786 20.29 -4.01 17.66
N ILE A 787 19.95 -4.80 16.64
CA ILE A 787 20.19 -4.40 15.24
C ILE A 787 19.29 -3.23 14.82
N ALA A 788 18.05 -3.17 15.31
CA ALA A 788 17.16 -2.04 15.04
C ALA A 788 17.65 -0.74 15.70
N ARG A 789 18.22 -0.83 16.91
CA ARG A 789 18.89 0.31 17.57
C ARG A 789 20.05 0.81 16.72
N ALA A 790 20.94 -0.08 16.26
CA ALA A 790 22.06 0.29 15.41
C ALA A 790 21.59 0.96 14.10
N ALA A 791 20.56 0.39 13.45
CA ALA A 791 19.94 0.99 12.27
C ALA A 791 19.35 2.38 12.56
N ARG A 792 18.75 2.61 13.74
CA ARG A 792 18.27 3.93 14.14
C ARG A 792 19.41 4.94 14.26
N LEU A 793 20.58 4.55 14.77
CA LEU A 793 21.76 5.42 14.84
C LEU A 793 22.18 5.90 13.44
N ALA A 794 22.16 5.02 12.43
CA ALA A 794 22.49 5.41 11.05
C ALA A 794 21.53 6.47 10.48
N LEU A 795 20.22 6.32 10.73
CA LEU A 795 19.22 7.30 10.28
C LEU A 795 19.32 8.64 11.04
N ILE A 796 19.73 8.62 12.31
CA ILE A 796 19.99 9.85 13.07
C ILE A 796 21.25 10.53 12.55
N ALA A 797 22.31 9.77 12.28
CA ALA A 797 23.56 10.26 11.70
C ALA A 797 23.30 10.98 10.36
N GLU A 798 22.46 10.39 9.50
CA GLU A 798 22.00 11.01 8.26
C GLU A 798 21.24 12.33 8.51
N GLU A 799 20.28 12.35 9.45
CA GLU A 799 19.43 13.51 9.73
C GLU A 799 20.20 14.72 10.33
N VAL A 800 21.25 14.46 11.11
CA VAL A 800 22.11 15.51 11.69
C VAL A 800 23.34 15.82 10.83
N CYS A 801 23.40 15.28 9.61
CA CYS A 801 24.48 15.48 8.65
C CYS A 801 25.86 15.05 9.17
N TYR A 802 25.94 13.91 9.87
CA TYR A 802 27.18 13.34 10.40
C TYR A 802 27.44 11.92 9.85
N PRO A 803 27.75 11.78 8.54
CA PRO A 803 27.84 10.48 7.88
C PRO A 803 29.06 9.63 8.27
N GLU A 804 30.04 10.20 9.00
CA GLU A 804 31.33 9.56 9.30
C GLU A 804 31.19 8.24 10.07
N VAL A 805 30.15 8.10 10.89
CA VAL A 805 29.88 6.89 11.69
C VAL A 805 29.13 5.80 10.92
N ILE A 806 28.54 6.13 9.76
CA ILE A 806 27.69 5.20 9.01
C ILE A 806 28.45 3.92 8.59
N PRO A 807 29.68 3.97 8.04
CA PRO A 807 30.39 2.76 7.64
C PRO A 807 30.58 1.73 8.75
N GLU A 808 30.86 2.19 9.98
CA GLU A 808 31.01 1.34 11.17
C GLU A 808 29.68 0.67 11.55
N ILE A 809 28.58 1.44 11.52
CA ILE A 809 27.23 0.92 11.77
C ILE A 809 26.85 -0.11 10.70
N LEU A 810 27.10 0.15 9.41
CA LEU A 810 26.77 -0.80 8.34
C LEU A 810 27.57 -2.09 8.45
N LYS A 811 28.85 -2.00 8.84
CA LYS A 811 29.68 -3.19 9.11
C LYS A 811 29.05 -4.03 10.22
N TYR A 812 28.67 -3.41 11.33
CA TYR A 812 27.98 -4.10 12.43
C TYR A 812 26.67 -4.75 11.97
N LEU A 813 25.83 -4.02 11.22
CA LEU A 813 24.56 -4.55 10.73
C LEU A 813 24.75 -5.76 9.82
N LYS A 814 25.68 -5.73 8.86
CA LYS A 814 25.98 -6.87 7.99
C LYS A 814 26.43 -8.09 8.78
N GLU A 815 27.45 -7.93 9.63
CA GLU A 815 27.98 -9.01 10.47
C GLU A 815 26.93 -9.68 11.36
N LYS A 816 25.89 -8.92 11.79
CA LYS A 816 24.86 -9.42 12.71
C LYS A 816 23.56 -9.86 12.02
N ILE A 817 23.32 -9.48 10.77
CA ILE A 817 22.10 -9.84 10.04
C ILE A 817 22.36 -11.03 9.10
N GLU A 818 23.50 -11.06 8.41
CA GLU A 818 23.81 -12.09 7.40
C GLU A 818 23.66 -13.53 7.93
N PRO A 819 24.17 -13.90 9.12
CA PRO A 819 24.03 -15.27 9.62
C PRO A 819 22.56 -15.72 9.81
N TRP A 820 21.67 -14.79 10.13
CA TRP A 820 20.23 -15.09 10.26
C TRP A 820 19.57 -15.28 8.89
N LEU A 821 19.95 -14.46 7.90
CA LEU A 821 19.39 -14.56 6.53
C LEU A 821 19.95 -15.75 5.76
N ASP A 822 21.21 -16.11 5.99
CA ASP A 822 21.86 -17.27 5.36
C ASP A 822 21.49 -18.60 6.02
N GLY A 823 20.78 -18.56 7.16
CA GLY A 823 20.44 -19.76 7.94
C GLY A 823 21.64 -20.43 8.59
N THR A 824 22.75 -19.69 8.78
CA THR A 824 24.03 -20.17 9.35
C THR A 824 24.22 -19.80 10.82
N PHE A 825 23.25 -19.09 11.42
CA PHE A 825 23.26 -18.81 12.86
C PHE A 825 22.95 -20.08 13.67
N ASP A 826 23.98 -20.89 13.95
CA ASP A 826 23.84 -22.25 14.50
C ASP A 826 23.10 -22.36 15.82
N GLU A 827 23.15 -21.31 16.65
CA GLU A 827 22.57 -21.31 18.00
C GLU A 827 21.04 -21.20 18.00
N ASN A 828 20.45 -20.39 17.11
CA ASN A 828 19.00 -20.17 17.07
C ASN A 828 18.43 -19.65 15.72
N GLY A 829 19.11 -19.93 14.59
CA GLY A 829 18.74 -19.37 13.29
C GLY A 829 17.32 -19.69 12.80
N PHE A 830 16.88 -18.96 11.78
CA PHE A 830 15.56 -19.12 11.16
C PHE A 830 15.46 -20.42 10.34
N LEU A 831 14.35 -21.14 10.52
CA LEU A 831 13.97 -22.37 9.83
C LEU A 831 12.57 -22.22 9.24
N TYR A 832 12.20 -23.08 8.29
CA TYR A 832 10.85 -23.12 7.73
C TYR A 832 10.08 -24.37 8.17
N ASP A 833 8.95 -24.16 8.84
CA ASP A 833 7.98 -25.20 9.16
C ASP A 833 6.93 -25.28 8.04
N ASN A 834 6.90 -26.42 7.33
CA ASN A 834 5.96 -26.66 6.24
C ASN A 834 4.59 -27.19 6.71
N LYS A 835 4.44 -27.56 7.99
CA LYS A 835 3.20 -28.13 8.52
C LYS A 835 2.13 -27.05 8.71
N TRP A 836 2.52 -25.92 9.32
CA TRP A 836 1.67 -24.74 9.45
C TRP A 836 2.01 -23.66 8.41
N GLY A 837 3.21 -23.70 7.83
CA GLY A 837 3.65 -22.81 6.76
C GLY A 837 4.15 -21.47 7.31
N GLY A 838 5.37 -21.46 7.86
CA GLY A 838 6.00 -20.21 8.32
C GLY A 838 7.42 -20.37 8.87
N ILE A 839 7.99 -19.24 9.29
CA ILE A 839 9.36 -19.18 9.81
C ILE A 839 9.35 -19.45 11.31
N VAL A 840 10.18 -20.38 11.79
CA VAL A 840 10.38 -20.64 13.22
C VAL A 840 11.87 -20.52 13.57
N THR A 841 12.21 -20.35 14.84
CA THR A 841 13.61 -20.39 15.28
C THR A 841 14.01 -21.82 15.61
N LYS A 842 15.31 -22.13 15.49
CA LYS A 842 15.84 -23.47 15.79
C LYS A 842 15.51 -23.94 17.21
N GLN A 843 15.68 -23.09 18.22
CA GLN A 843 15.31 -23.43 19.60
C GLN A 843 13.80 -23.55 19.75
N GLY A 844 13.02 -22.65 19.16
CA GLY A 844 11.56 -22.70 19.18
C GLY A 844 10.99 -23.97 18.55
N SER A 845 11.65 -24.52 17.51
CA SER A 845 11.23 -25.78 16.88
C SER A 845 11.39 -27.01 17.79
N LEU A 846 12.20 -26.88 18.85
CA LEU A 846 12.50 -27.94 19.82
C LEU A 846 11.76 -27.74 21.15
N ASP A 847 11.51 -26.50 21.57
CA ASP A 847 10.82 -26.14 22.81
C ASP A 847 9.80 -25.02 22.58
N SER A 848 8.54 -25.30 22.89
CA SER A 848 7.41 -24.37 22.80
C SER A 848 7.57 -23.08 23.60
N GLY A 849 8.36 -23.10 24.68
CA GLY A 849 8.61 -21.92 25.52
C GLY A 849 9.86 -21.15 25.12
N ALA A 850 10.71 -21.71 24.26
CA ALA A 850 11.95 -21.05 23.84
C ALA A 850 11.66 -19.85 22.94
N ASP A 851 12.52 -18.84 23.07
CA ASP A 851 12.46 -17.59 22.29
C ASP A 851 11.04 -16.97 22.29
N PHE A 852 10.43 -16.92 23.49
CA PHE A 852 9.09 -16.37 23.74
C PHE A 852 7.96 -17.08 22.97
N GLY A 853 8.18 -18.34 22.56
CA GLY A 853 7.21 -19.13 21.82
C GLY A 853 7.18 -18.82 20.33
N PHE A 854 8.25 -18.24 19.78
CA PHE A 854 8.39 -18.06 18.33
C PHE A 854 8.23 -19.38 17.56
N GLY A 855 8.67 -20.50 18.13
CA GLY A 855 8.48 -21.84 17.55
C GLY A 855 7.03 -22.29 17.36
N ILE A 856 6.09 -21.65 18.05
CA ILE A 856 4.65 -21.87 17.96
C ILE A 856 3.91 -20.62 17.49
N TYR A 857 4.58 -19.79 16.69
CA TYR A 857 4.01 -18.62 16.05
C TYR A 857 3.61 -17.47 16.99
N ASN A 858 4.15 -17.43 18.21
CA ASN A 858 3.99 -16.26 19.07
C ASN A 858 4.87 -15.11 18.58
N ASP A 859 4.33 -13.89 18.60
CA ASP A 859 5.11 -12.65 18.55
C ASP A 859 5.94 -12.43 17.27
N HIS A 860 5.63 -13.14 16.19
CA HIS A 860 6.38 -13.05 14.92
C HIS A 860 6.51 -11.61 14.41
N HIS A 861 5.42 -10.85 14.40
CA HIS A 861 5.44 -9.45 13.97
C HIS A 861 6.29 -8.56 14.88
N TYR A 862 6.39 -8.85 16.20
CA TYR A 862 7.29 -8.12 17.09
C TYR A 862 8.75 -8.39 16.74
N HIS A 863 9.14 -9.66 16.64
CA HIS A 863 10.52 -10.07 16.40
C HIS A 863 10.96 -9.67 14.99
N LEU A 864 10.24 -10.14 13.96
CA LEU A 864 10.57 -9.91 12.56
C LEU A 864 10.45 -8.44 12.18
N GLY A 865 9.58 -7.66 12.85
CA GLY A 865 9.49 -6.22 12.65
C GLY A 865 10.82 -5.49 12.89
N TYR A 866 11.58 -5.88 13.91
CA TYR A 866 12.92 -5.30 14.14
C TYR A 866 13.95 -5.70 13.09
N PHE A 867 13.91 -6.96 12.64
CA PHE A 867 14.77 -7.41 11.54
C PHE A 867 14.45 -6.63 10.26
N LEU A 868 13.17 -6.50 9.90
CA LEU A 868 12.77 -5.71 8.73
C LEU A 868 13.18 -4.25 8.84
N TYR A 869 13.07 -3.65 10.02
CA TYR A 869 13.53 -2.26 10.22
C TYR A 869 15.03 -2.12 9.89
N ALA A 870 15.86 -3.00 10.45
CA ALA A 870 17.29 -2.96 10.24
C ALA A 870 17.68 -3.29 8.79
N ILE A 871 17.02 -4.27 8.18
CA ILE A 871 17.20 -4.66 6.77
C ILE A 871 16.81 -3.51 5.85
N ALA A 872 15.71 -2.81 6.11
CA ALA A 872 15.26 -1.67 5.29
C ALA A 872 16.28 -0.53 5.30
N VAL A 873 16.83 -0.20 6.48
CA VAL A 873 17.88 0.83 6.62
C VAL A 873 19.17 0.39 5.92
N LEU A 874 19.58 -0.86 6.09
CA LEU A 874 20.78 -1.40 5.46
C LEU A 874 20.63 -1.44 3.94
N ALA A 875 19.49 -1.89 3.41
CA ALA A 875 19.20 -1.91 1.97
C ALA A 875 19.10 -0.51 1.36
N LYS A 876 18.56 0.47 2.09
CA LYS A 876 18.57 1.89 1.68
C LYS A 876 20.00 2.41 1.51
N THR A 877 20.89 2.05 2.43
CA THR A 877 22.24 2.62 2.49
C THR A 877 23.23 1.84 1.63
N ASP A 878 23.02 0.54 1.47
CA ASP A 878 23.74 -0.36 0.57
C ASP A 878 22.76 -1.12 -0.35
N PRO A 879 22.37 -0.52 -1.48
CA PRO A 879 21.45 -1.15 -2.42
C PRO A 879 21.96 -2.44 -3.05
N ALA A 880 23.28 -2.66 -3.10
CA ALA A 880 23.85 -3.89 -3.63
C ALA A 880 23.63 -5.05 -2.67
N TRP A 881 23.90 -4.83 -1.38
CA TRP A 881 23.55 -5.78 -0.32
C TRP A 881 22.04 -6.06 -0.30
N GLY A 882 21.22 -5.00 -0.40
CA GLY A 882 19.76 -5.13 -0.47
C GLY A 882 19.30 -6.04 -1.61
N ARG A 883 19.84 -5.86 -2.83
CA ARG A 883 19.50 -6.73 -3.98
C ARG A 883 19.85 -8.19 -3.73
N ASN A 884 20.97 -8.48 -3.07
CA ASN A 884 21.41 -9.85 -2.80
C ASN A 884 20.49 -10.57 -1.80
N TYR A 885 20.07 -9.87 -0.74
CA TYR A 885 19.24 -10.43 0.34
C TYR A 885 17.73 -10.17 0.17
N ARG A 886 17.31 -9.59 -0.96
CA ARG A 886 15.90 -9.29 -1.24
C ARG A 886 14.99 -10.51 -1.04
N PRO A 887 15.30 -11.72 -1.54
CA PRO A 887 14.42 -12.88 -1.35
C PRO A 887 14.16 -13.20 0.13
N GLN A 888 15.21 -13.21 0.96
CA GLN A 888 15.12 -13.49 2.39
C GLN A 888 14.36 -12.40 3.13
N ALA A 889 14.60 -11.13 2.81
CA ALA A 889 13.88 -10.00 3.39
C ALA A 889 12.36 -10.09 3.13
N TYR A 890 11.97 -10.37 1.88
CA TYR A 890 10.55 -10.54 1.51
C TYR A 890 9.96 -11.81 2.12
N SER A 891 10.76 -12.85 2.35
CA SER A 891 10.36 -14.07 3.05
C SER A 891 10.00 -13.80 4.52
N LEU A 892 10.85 -13.03 5.24
CA LEU A 892 10.56 -12.60 6.62
C LEU A 892 9.30 -11.72 6.69
N MET A 893 9.12 -10.81 5.74
CA MET A 893 7.93 -9.98 5.66
C MET A 893 6.67 -10.80 5.34
N ALA A 894 6.75 -11.75 4.40
CA ALA A 894 5.64 -12.58 4.00
C ALA A 894 5.15 -13.48 5.15
N ASP A 895 6.00 -13.83 6.11
CA ASP A 895 5.58 -14.64 7.26
C ASP A 895 4.43 -14.01 8.06
N PHE A 896 4.46 -12.70 8.29
CA PHE A 896 3.39 -12.01 9.02
C PHE A 896 2.51 -11.12 8.14
N MET A 897 2.96 -10.74 6.94
CA MET A 897 2.32 -9.77 6.05
C MET A 897 2.17 -10.26 4.60
N ASN A 898 1.91 -11.54 4.38
CA ASN A 898 1.56 -12.03 3.06
C ASN A 898 0.11 -11.63 2.66
N LEU A 899 -0.05 -11.14 1.43
CA LEU A 899 -1.37 -10.83 0.83
C LEU A 899 -1.85 -11.91 -0.15
N GLY A 900 -0.99 -12.85 -0.51
CA GLY A 900 -1.30 -13.88 -1.49
C GLY A 900 -2.32 -14.90 -0.96
N ARG A 901 -3.42 -15.06 -1.69
CA ARG A 901 -4.45 -16.10 -1.46
C ARG A 901 -4.26 -17.37 -2.32
N GLN A 902 -3.10 -17.50 -2.96
CA GLN A 902 -2.87 -18.57 -3.95
C GLN A 902 -2.60 -19.92 -3.28
N VAL A 903 -3.05 -21.00 -3.94
CA VAL A 903 -2.90 -22.41 -3.51
C VAL A 903 -1.43 -22.83 -3.32
N ASN A 904 -0.47 -22.08 -3.89
CA ASN A 904 0.97 -22.33 -3.80
C ASN A 904 1.72 -21.32 -2.91
N SER A 905 1.01 -20.54 -2.08
CA SER A 905 1.69 -19.68 -1.10
C SER A 905 2.42 -20.53 -0.06
N ASN A 906 3.60 -20.07 0.38
CA ASN A 906 4.32 -20.70 1.49
C ASN A 906 3.89 -20.16 2.87
N TYR A 907 3.10 -19.07 2.87
CA TYR A 907 2.68 -18.33 4.07
C TYR A 907 1.17 -18.05 4.07
N PRO A 908 0.50 -18.02 5.24
CA PRO A 908 -0.91 -17.64 5.34
C PRO A 908 -1.11 -16.14 5.08
N GLN A 909 -2.32 -15.74 4.71
CA GLN A 909 -2.65 -14.33 4.53
C GLN A 909 -2.64 -13.60 5.88
N LEU A 910 -1.86 -12.52 6.00
CA LEU A 910 -1.81 -11.61 7.15
C LEU A 910 -1.82 -12.33 8.52
N ARG A 911 -0.91 -13.29 8.72
CA ARG A 911 -0.85 -14.18 9.91
C ARG A 911 -1.28 -13.50 11.21
N CYS A 912 -0.68 -12.37 11.54
CA CYS A 912 -0.90 -11.72 12.81
C CYS A 912 -2.05 -10.70 12.78
N PHE A 913 -2.39 -10.11 11.63
CA PHE A 913 -3.32 -8.98 11.59
C PHE A 913 -4.77 -9.45 11.56
N ASP A 914 -5.55 -9.07 12.57
CA ASP A 914 -6.96 -9.36 12.62
C ASP A 914 -7.77 -8.31 11.85
N LEU A 915 -8.31 -8.72 10.70
CA LEU A 915 -9.05 -7.86 9.79
C LEU A 915 -10.40 -7.37 10.32
N TRP A 916 -10.91 -7.88 11.44
CA TRP A 916 -12.10 -7.35 12.11
C TRP A 916 -11.71 -6.38 13.22
N LYS A 917 -10.73 -6.76 14.06
CA LYS A 917 -10.29 -5.93 15.19
C LYS A 917 -9.36 -4.77 14.76
N LEU A 918 -8.83 -4.86 13.55
CA LEU A 918 -7.92 -3.90 12.90
C LEU A 918 -6.60 -3.74 13.66
N HIS A 919 -6.18 -4.76 14.41
CA HIS A 919 -4.89 -4.85 15.09
C HIS A 919 -4.38 -6.28 15.07
N SER A 920 -3.14 -6.48 15.50
CA SER A 920 -2.48 -7.78 15.45
C SER A 920 -2.78 -8.66 16.66
N TRP A 921 -2.66 -9.98 16.53
CA TRP A 921 -2.63 -10.92 17.65
C TRP A 921 -1.23 -11.51 17.83
N ALA A 922 -0.76 -11.48 19.06
CA ALA A 922 0.56 -11.94 19.47
C ALA A 922 0.59 -13.45 19.70
N GLY A 923 -0.43 -14.00 20.35
CA GLY A 923 -0.51 -15.44 20.64
C GLY A 923 -0.80 -16.30 19.42
N GLY A 924 0.15 -17.17 19.05
CA GLY A 924 0.05 -18.20 18.01
C GLY A 924 -0.66 -19.46 18.49
N LEU A 925 0.00 -20.62 18.40
CA LEU A 925 -0.57 -21.96 18.66
C LEU A 925 -0.63 -22.33 20.15
N THR A 926 -0.85 -21.35 21.03
CA THR A 926 -1.10 -21.59 22.46
C THR A 926 -2.58 -21.40 22.76
N GLU A 927 -3.19 -22.36 23.44
CA GLU A 927 -4.59 -22.31 23.86
C GLU A 927 -4.75 -21.38 25.08
N PHE A 928 -5.72 -20.47 25.02
CA PHE A 928 -6.04 -19.56 26.13
C PHE A 928 -7.55 -19.43 26.33
N ALA A 929 -8.02 -19.54 27.57
CA ALA A 929 -9.44 -19.40 27.91
C ALA A 929 -9.98 -17.98 27.63
N ASP A 930 -9.14 -16.95 27.77
CA ASP A 930 -9.47 -15.56 27.44
C ASP A 930 -9.32 -15.24 25.92
N GLY A 931 -8.95 -16.23 25.10
CA GLY A 931 -8.74 -16.12 23.65
C GLY A 931 -7.38 -15.53 23.25
N ARG A 932 -7.27 -15.04 22.01
CA ARG A 932 -6.06 -14.39 21.50
C ARG A 932 -5.73 -13.12 22.29
N HIS A 933 -4.46 -12.74 22.33
CA HIS A 933 -4.02 -11.53 23.04
C HIS A 933 -2.94 -10.76 22.30
N GLN A 934 -2.83 -9.48 22.63
CA GLN A 934 -1.76 -8.58 22.22
C GLN A 934 -1.36 -7.72 23.42
N GLU A 935 -0.05 -7.54 23.60
CA GLU A 935 0.51 -6.72 24.66
C GLU A 935 1.08 -5.43 24.09
N SER A 936 2.04 -5.49 23.16
CA SER A 936 2.80 -4.31 22.70
C SER A 936 2.33 -3.79 21.35
N THR A 937 1.47 -2.77 21.37
CA THR A 937 0.95 -2.17 20.13
C THR A 937 2.01 -1.43 19.33
N SER A 938 2.96 -0.75 19.99
CA SER A 938 4.05 -0.04 19.32
C SER A 938 4.98 -0.95 18.53
N GLN A 939 5.16 -2.20 18.96
CA GLN A 939 5.94 -3.19 18.22
C GLN A 939 5.20 -3.72 17.00
N ALA A 940 3.87 -3.87 17.08
CA ALA A 940 3.06 -4.16 15.90
C ALA A 940 3.07 -3.00 14.89
N VAL A 941 2.93 -1.76 15.36
CA VAL A 941 3.09 -0.56 14.52
C VAL A 941 4.48 -0.55 13.86
N ASN A 942 5.54 -0.88 14.60
CA ASN A 942 6.89 -1.01 14.05
C ASN A 942 6.97 -2.05 12.94
N ALA A 943 6.31 -3.20 13.06
CA ALA A 943 6.34 -4.25 12.03
C ALA A 943 5.84 -3.74 10.67
N TYR A 944 4.67 -3.10 10.65
CA TYR A 944 4.08 -2.56 9.41
C TYR A 944 4.78 -1.29 8.92
N TYR A 945 5.25 -0.45 9.84
CA TYR A 945 6.10 0.70 9.51
C TYR A 945 7.40 0.25 8.83
N SER A 946 8.02 -0.80 9.35
CA SER A 946 9.24 -1.40 8.78
C SER A 946 9.00 -2.03 7.42
N ALA A 947 7.86 -2.69 7.21
CA ALA A 947 7.45 -3.18 5.90
C ALA A 947 7.31 -2.02 4.89
N ALA A 948 6.70 -0.89 5.28
CA ALA A 948 6.59 0.27 4.41
C ALA A 948 7.96 0.93 4.12
N LEU A 949 8.86 1.02 5.13
CA LEU A 949 10.25 1.46 4.93
C LEU A 949 11.02 0.51 4.00
N MET A 950 10.79 -0.80 4.11
CA MET A 950 11.36 -1.79 3.19
C MET A 950 10.88 -1.54 1.76
N GLY A 951 9.59 -1.25 1.57
CA GLY A 951 9.05 -0.81 0.28
C GLY A 951 9.75 0.42 -0.27
N LEU A 952 10.02 1.43 0.57
CA LEU A 952 10.81 2.61 0.19
C LEU A 952 12.25 2.26 -0.22
N ALA A 953 12.91 1.36 0.51
CA ALA A 953 14.29 0.94 0.22
C ALA A 953 14.41 0.17 -1.11
N TYR A 954 13.40 -0.63 -1.45
CA TYR A 954 13.40 -1.46 -2.67
C TYR A 954 12.65 -0.83 -3.85
N GLY A 955 11.98 0.31 -3.67
CA GLY A 955 11.13 0.93 -4.68
C GLY A 955 9.84 0.13 -4.97
N ASP A 956 9.33 -0.60 -3.98
CA ASP A 956 8.08 -1.39 -4.08
C ASP A 956 6.90 -0.56 -3.58
N THR A 957 6.15 0.02 -4.51
CA THR A 957 5.01 0.90 -4.22
C THR A 957 3.82 0.19 -3.60
N ASP A 958 3.61 -1.08 -3.97
CA ASP A 958 2.52 -1.88 -3.44
C ASP A 958 2.78 -2.17 -1.96
N LEU A 959 4.01 -2.56 -1.63
CA LEU A 959 4.47 -2.74 -0.25
C LEU A 959 4.38 -1.46 0.59
N ILE A 960 4.74 -0.30 0.02
CA ILE A 960 4.55 1.00 0.70
C ILE A 960 3.06 1.20 1.00
N ALA A 961 2.19 1.00 0.02
CA ALA A 961 0.75 1.23 0.16
C ALA A 961 0.12 0.31 1.21
N ILE A 962 0.37 -1.00 1.14
CA ILE A 962 -0.20 -1.94 2.11
C ILE A 962 0.43 -1.76 3.50
N GLY A 963 1.75 -1.62 3.60
CA GLY A 963 2.45 -1.44 4.87
C GLY A 963 1.95 -0.18 5.59
N SER A 964 1.78 0.92 4.86
CA SER A 964 1.23 2.17 5.40
C SER A 964 -0.24 2.04 5.82
N THR A 965 -1.03 1.26 5.08
CA THR A 965 -2.45 1.02 5.38
C THR A 965 -2.62 0.22 6.67
N LEU A 966 -1.92 -0.91 6.79
CA LEU A 966 -1.96 -1.76 7.97
C LEU A 966 -1.41 -1.02 9.20
N MET A 967 -0.30 -0.29 9.04
CA MET A 967 0.25 0.57 10.08
C MET A 967 -0.77 1.62 10.57
N ALA A 968 -1.47 2.29 9.66
CA ALA A 968 -2.47 3.29 10.04
C ALA A 968 -3.67 2.67 10.77
N MET A 969 -4.11 1.47 10.38
CA MET A 969 -5.17 0.73 11.08
C MET A 969 -4.72 0.26 12.47
N GLU A 970 -3.51 -0.27 12.59
CA GLU A 970 -2.91 -0.68 13.87
C GLU A 970 -2.80 0.51 14.84
N ILE A 971 -2.40 1.70 14.35
CA ILE A 971 -2.38 2.94 15.15
C ILE A 971 -3.78 3.33 15.63
N GLN A 972 -4.78 3.34 14.73
CA GLN A 972 -6.15 3.68 15.09
C GLN A 972 -6.73 2.70 16.11
N SER A 973 -6.38 1.42 16.00
CA SER A 973 -6.73 0.39 16.96
C SER A 973 -6.04 0.58 18.30
N ALA A 974 -4.73 0.82 18.33
CA ALA A 974 -3.99 1.09 19.56
C ALA A 974 -4.61 2.29 20.32
N GLN A 975 -4.90 3.38 19.60
CA GLN A 975 -5.55 4.57 20.15
C GLN A 975 -6.98 4.33 20.64
N THR A 976 -7.66 3.30 20.12
CA THR A 976 -9.05 2.99 20.49
C THR A 976 -9.12 2.00 21.64
N TRP A 977 -8.28 0.96 21.63
CA TRP A 977 -8.39 -0.14 22.58
C TRP A 977 -7.39 -0.04 23.74
N TRP A 978 -6.21 0.55 23.56
CA TRP A 978 -5.20 0.66 24.63
C TRP A 978 -5.24 2.00 25.38
N HIS A 979 -5.53 3.09 24.68
CA HIS A 979 -5.52 4.43 25.29
C HIS A 979 -6.80 4.66 26.10
N VAL A 980 -6.68 4.61 27.44
CA VAL A 980 -7.81 4.78 28.36
C VAL A 980 -7.85 6.23 28.85
N ARG A 981 -8.80 7.01 28.35
CA ARG A 981 -8.92 8.44 28.66
C ARG A 981 -9.80 8.67 29.87
N ASP A 982 -9.53 9.72 30.65
CA ASP A 982 -10.43 10.08 31.75
C ASP A 982 -11.84 10.39 31.22
N GLY A 983 -12.84 9.86 31.91
CA GLY A 983 -14.25 10.05 31.54
C GLY A 983 -14.74 9.22 30.35
N ASP A 984 -13.88 8.43 29.70
CA ASP A 984 -14.30 7.52 28.62
C ASP A 984 -15.26 6.44 29.12
N LYS A 985 -16.23 6.10 28.28
CA LYS A 985 -17.28 5.11 28.52
C LYS A 985 -17.01 3.77 27.81
N MET A 986 -15.91 3.66 27.07
CA MET A 986 -15.52 2.41 26.41
C MET A 986 -15.38 1.23 27.38
N TYR A 987 -14.82 1.50 28.56
CA TYR A 987 -14.63 0.51 29.62
C TYR A 987 -15.44 0.85 30.87
N ALA A 988 -15.61 -0.15 31.73
CA ALA A 988 -16.33 0.01 32.99
C ALA A 988 -15.70 1.11 33.87
N LYS A 989 -16.55 1.93 34.50
CA LYS A 989 -16.14 3.12 35.29
C LYS A 989 -15.04 2.84 36.34
N LYS A 990 -15.04 1.66 36.97
CA LYS A 990 -14.01 1.28 37.96
C LYS A 990 -12.63 1.07 37.32
N PHE A 991 -12.58 0.52 36.11
CA PHE A 991 -11.37 0.29 35.32
C PHE A 991 -10.85 1.62 34.75
N THR A 992 -11.72 2.40 34.08
CA THR A 992 -11.35 3.70 33.47
C THR A 992 -10.79 4.68 34.49
N ARG A 993 -11.37 4.75 35.69
CA ARG A 993 -10.87 5.65 36.75
C ARG A 993 -9.47 5.29 37.26
N LYS A 994 -9.05 4.02 37.16
CA LYS A 994 -7.76 3.56 37.71
C LYS A 994 -6.64 3.55 36.68
N ASN A 995 -6.96 3.40 35.40
CA ASN A 995 -5.99 3.15 34.33
C ASN A 995 -5.98 4.27 33.29
N ARG A 996 -4.81 4.47 32.67
CA ARG A 996 -4.64 5.28 31.44
C ARG A 996 -4.24 4.47 30.22
N MET A 997 -3.92 3.20 30.45
CA MET A 997 -3.42 2.28 29.45
C MET A 997 -3.94 0.88 29.79
N VAL A 998 -4.43 0.14 28.80
CA VAL A 998 -4.60 -1.32 28.92
C VAL A 998 -3.20 -1.95 28.87
N GLY A 999 -2.96 -2.96 29.70
CA GLY A 999 -1.72 -3.75 29.65
C GLY A 999 -1.80 -4.76 28.52
N VAL A 1000 -2.50 -5.86 28.77
CA VAL A 1000 -2.77 -6.90 27.77
C VAL A 1000 -4.24 -6.86 27.36
N LEU A 1001 -4.48 -6.75 26.05
CA LEU A 1001 -5.80 -6.92 25.47
C LEU A 1001 -5.94 -8.37 25.00
N TRP A 1002 -6.94 -9.06 25.54
CA TRP A 1002 -7.35 -10.39 25.12
C TRP A 1002 -8.66 -10.31 24.33
N ALA A 1003 -9.04 -11.34 23.59
CA ALA A 1003 -10.36 -11.39 22.96
C ALA A 1003 -11.49 -11.19 24.00
N ASN A 1004 -11.36 -11.84 25.17
CA ASN A 1004 -12.40 -11.86 26.22
C ASN A 1004 -12.06 -11.06 27.48
N LYS A 1005 -10.90 -10.39 27.52
CA LYS A 1005 -10.42 -9.69 28.72
C LYS A 1005 -9.63 -8.42 28.40
N ARG A 1006 -9.79 -7.39 29.22
CA ARG A 1006 -8.92 -6.20 29.27
C ARG A 1006 -8.16 -6.25 30.58
N ASP A 1007 -6.86 -6.52 30.53
CA ASP A 1007 -6.02 -6.65 31.71
C ASP A 1007 -5.13 -5.41 31.89
N SER A 1008 -5.01 -4.94 33.12
CA SER A 1008 -4.06 -3.89 33.49
C SER A 1008 -2.68 -4.44 33.82
N GLY A 1009 -2.51 -5.75 34.03
CA GLY A 1009 -1.19 -6.37 34.19
C GLY A 1009 -0.46 -6.54 32.87
N LEU A 1010 0.83 -6.87 32.96
CA LEU A 1010 1.67 -7.32 31.86
C LEU A 1010 2.10 -8.76 32.12
N SER A 1011 2.57 -9.44 31.07
CA SER A 1011 3.13 -10.80 31.15
C SER A 1011 4.28 -10.90 32.17
N PHE A 1012 5.10 -9.85 32.29
CA PHE A 1012 6.29 -9.79 33.14
C PHE A 1012 6.19 -8.79 34.30
N ALA A 1013 5.09 -8.03 34.43
CA ALA A 1013 4.98 -6.99 35.45
C ALA A 1013 3.56 -6.83 36.00
N PRO A 1014 3.41 -6.54 37.31
CA PRO A 1014 2.10 -6.38 37.92
C PRO A 1014 1.43 -5.04 37.50
N PRO A 1015 0.12 -4.89 37.69
CA PRO A 1015 -0.63 -3.68 37.32
C PRO A 1015 -0.08 -2.38 37.94
N GLU A 1016 0.62 -2.43 39.08
CA GLU A 1016 1.14 -1.24 39.74
C GLU A 1016 2.34 -0.60 39.01
N TRP A 1017 3.02 -1.35 38.12
CA TRP A 1017 4.21 -0.90 37.39
C TRP A 1017 3.81 -0.13 36.13
N ARG A 1018 3.27 1.08 36.35
CA ARG A 1018 2.73 1.96 35.30
C ARG A 1018 3.77 2.36 34.26
N GLU A 1019 5.02 2.49 34.67
CA GLU A 1019 6.17 2.80 33.82
C GLU A 1019 6.46 1.68 32.81
N CYS A 1020 6.31 0.41 33.20
CA CYS A 1020 6.40 -0.71 32.26
C CYS A 1020 5.20 -0.72 31.31
N ARG A 1021 3.99 -0.44 31.82
CA ARG A 1021 2.77 -0.37 31.00
C ARG A 1021 2.78 0.75 29.97
N LEU A 1022 3.37 1.90 30.33
CA LEU A 1022 3.60 2.98 29.38
C LEU A 1022 4.69 2.60 28.39
N GLY A 1023 5.85 2.15 28.88
CA GLY A 1023 7.00 1.89 28.02
C GLY A 1023 6.76 0.79 26.99
N ILE A 1024 6.03 -0.27 27.34
CA ILE A 1024 5.75 -1.38 26.42
C ILE A 1024 4.83 -0.97 25.24
N GLN A 1025 4.05 0.10 25.40
CA GLN A 1025 3.25 0.70 24.32
C GLN A 1025 3.99 1.81 23.58
N LEU A 1026 5.23 2.11 23.96
CA LEU A 1026 6.06 3.14 23.34
C LEU A 1026 7.24 2.56 22.57
N LEU A 1027 7.83 1.46 23.04
CA LEU A 1027 9.02 0.86 22.43
C LEU A 1027 8.67 0.10 21.13
N PRO A 1028 9.47 0.20 20.06
CA PRO A 1028 10.61 1.10 19.91
C PRO A 1028 10.21 2.56 19.64
N LEU A 1029 11.07 3.49 20.07
CA LEU A 1029 10.89 4.92 19.84
C LEU A 1029 11.37 5.30 18.43
N LEU A 1030 10.41 5.57 17.53
CA LEU A 1030 10.61 5.80 16.09
C LEU A 1030 9.87 7.06 15.62
N PRO A 1031 10.10 7.56 14.38
CA PRO A 1031 9.32 8.69 13.84
C PRO A 1031 7.80 8.49 13.92
N ILE A 1032 7.34 7.28 13.59
CA ILE A 1032 5.90 6.95 13.60
C ILE A 1032 5.26 7.02 15.00
N THR A 1033 6.06 6.92 16.06
CA THR A 1033 5.59 7.06 17.45
C THR A 1033 4.95 8.43 17.70
N GLU A 1034 5.31 9.47 16.93
CA GLU A 1034 4.65 10.80 16.99
C GLU A 1034 3.17 10.71 16.64
N VAL A 1035 2.80 9.88 15.67
CA VAL A 1035 1.42 9.72 15.21
C VAL A 1035 0.63 8.86 16.20
N LEU A 1036 1.26 7.81 16.76
CA LEU A 1036 0.64 6.96 17.78
C LEU A 1036 0.24 7.77 19.02
N PHE A 1037 1.10 8.69 19.47
CA PHE A 1037 0.87 9.57 20.63
C PHE A 1037 0.59 11.04 20.22
N ALA A 1038 -0.14 11.23 19.11
CA ALA A 1038 -0.48 12.55 18.58
C ALA A 1038 -1.31 13.43 19.55
N ASP A 1039 -2.10 12.81 20.43
CA ASP A 1039 -2.93 13.53 21.39
C ASP A 1039 -2.14 13.95 22.63
N VAL A 1040 -1.73 15.22 22.64
CA VAL A 1040 -0.94 15.80 23.73
C VAL A 1040 -1.70 15.90 25.05
N GLY A 1041 -3.03 16.01 25.02
CA GLY A 1041 -3.87 15.98 26.22
C GLY A 1041 -3.78 14.62 26.91
N PHE A 1042 -3.93 13.55 26.14
CA PHE A 1042 -3.75 12.18 26.64
C PHE A 1042 -2.33 11.89 27.09
N VAL A 1043 -1.31 12.37 26.35
CA VAL A 1043 0.09 12.20 26.75
C VAL A 1043 0.36 12.82 28.12
N LYS A 1044 -0.11 14.06 28.35
CA LYS A 1044 0.00 14.73 29.67
C LYS A 1044 -0.65 13.89 30.77
N GLU A 1045 -1.87 13.42 30.52
CA GLU A 1045 -2.63 12.59 31.45
C GLU A 1045 -1.90 11.27 31.78
N LEU A 1046 -1.38 10.59 30.77
CA LEU A 1046 -0.67 9.33 30.88
C LEU A 1046 0.66 9.49 31.63
N VAL A 1047 1.45 10.51 31.31
CA VAL A 1047 2.72 10.79 32.00
C VAL A 1047 2.45 11.13 33.46
N GLN A 1048 1.51 12.02 33.76
CA GLN A 1048 1.13 12.36 35.14
C GLN A 1048 0.66 11.16 35.95
N TRP A 1049 -0.12 10.26 35.32
CA TRP A 1049 -0.53 9.02 35.95
C TRP A 1049 0.64 8.08 36.24
N THR A 1050 1.72 8.16 35.48
CA THR A 1050 2.88 7.26 35.58
C THR A 1050 3.97 7.76 36.54
N LEU A 1051 4.16 9.08 36.64
CA LEU A 1051 5.22 9.72 37.44
C LEU A 1051 5.36 9.16 38.87
N PRO A 1052 4.28 8.94 39.65
CA PRO A 1052 4.43 8.41 41.02
C PRO A 1052 5.09 7.02 41.08
N SER A 1053 4.99 6.22 40.02
CA SER A 1053 5.62 4.90 39.98
C SER A 1053 7.15 4.98 39.84
N LEU A 1054 7.69 6.10 39.36
CA LEU A 1054 9.14 6.30 39.19
C LEU A 1054 9.89 6.49 40.52
N GLU A 1055 9.18 6.81 41.62
CA GLU A 1055 9.76 6.93 42.96
C GLU A 1055 10.17 5.57 43.57
N ARG A 1056 9.69 4.46 42.98
CA ARG A 1056 10.04 3.11 43.40
C ARG A 1056 11.52 2.83 43.10
N LYS A 1057 12.28 2.48 44.14
CA LYS A 1057 13.74 2.22 44.07
C LYS A 1057 14.16 1.19 43.00
N SER A 1058 13.29 0.25 42.65
CA SER A 1058 13.57 -0.84 41.69
C SER A 1058 13.17 -0.53 40.24
N VAL A 1059 12.83 0.72 39.91
CA VAL A 1059 12.54 1.11 38.52
C VAL A 1059 13.84 1.22 37.73
N GLY A 1060 13.95 0.41 36.66
CA GLY A 1060 15.07 0.48 35.73
C GLY A 1060 15.09 1.78 34.92
N GLU A 1061 16.30 2.30 34.68
CA GLU A 1061 16.53 3.57 33.96
C GLU A 1061 15.93 3.58 32.55
N GLY A 1062 15.94 2.44 31.84
CA GLY A 1062 15.35 2.32 30.50
C GLY A 1062 13.86 2.69 30.47
N TRP A 1063 13.08 2.27 31.48
CA TRP A 1063 11.66 2.60 31.58
C TRP A 1063 11.43 4.09 31.87
N LYS A 1064 12.30 4.72 32.67
CA LYS A 1064 12.25 6.17 32.93
C LYS A 1064 12.43 6.96 31.64
N GLY A 1065 13.36 6.54 30.78
CA GLY A 1065 13.61 7.17 29.49
C GLY A 1065 12.37 7.27 28.60
N PHE A 1066 11.51 6.24 28.57
CA PHE A 1066 10.27 6.27 27.81
C PHE A 1066 9.22 7.24 28.40
N VAL A 1067 9.12 7.33 29.73
CA VAL A 1067 8.24 8.32 30.37
C VAL A 1067 8.71 9.74 30.04
N TYR A 1068 10.01 10.00 30.10
CA TYR A 1068 10.58 11.31 29.78
C TYR A 1068 10.49 11.63 28.27
N ALA A 1069 10.56 10.63 27.39
CA ALA A 1069 10.32 10.82 25.96
C ALA A 1069 8.90 11.32 25.69
N LEU A 1070 7.88 10.79 26.37
CA LEU A 1070 6.52 11.31 26.27
C LEU A 1070 6.36 12.68 26.94
N GLU A 1071 7.02 12.93 28.07
CA GLU A 1071 7.06 14.27 28.68
C GLU A 1071 7.60 15.33 27.71
N ALA A 1072 8.62 14.99 26.90
CA ALA A 1072 9.22 15.89 25.92
C ALA A 1072 8.25 16.37 24.82
N ILE A 1073 7.09 15.74 24.65
CA ILE A 1073 6.05 16.20 23.72
C ILE A 1073 5.48 17.55 24.17
N TYR A 1074 5.41 17.81 25.48
CA TYR A 1074 4.88 19.06 26.03
C TYR A 1074 5.88 19.86 26.87
N ASP A 1075 6.80 19.22 27.59
CA ASP A 1075 7.82 19.88 28.42
C ASP A 1075 9.23 19.36 28.09
N LYS A 1076 9.84 19.96 27.08
CA LYS A 1076 11.16 19.55 26.60
C LYS A 1076 12.28 19.84 27.58
N VAL A 1077 12.18 20.94 28.33
CA VAL A 1077 13.29 21.40 29.19
C VAL A 1077 13.41 20.43 30.36
N SER A 1078 12.30 20.16 31.04
CA SER A 1078 12.23 19.15 32.10
C SER A 1078 12.68 17.78 31.61
N ALA A 1079 12.15 17.32 30.47
CA ALA A 1079 12.49 16.01 29.92
C ALA A 1079 13.99 15.89 29.54
N PHE A 1080 14.56 16.94 28.96
CA PHE A 1080 15.98 16.97 28.58
C PHE A 1080 16.90 16.86 29.80
N ASP A 1081 16.63 17.61 30.87
CA ASP A 1081 17.42 17.55 32.10
C ASP A 1081 17.33 16.17 32.77
N LYS A 1082 16.15 15.56 32.74
CA LYS A 1082 15.95 14.19 33.27
C LYS A 1082 16.68 13.14 32.42
N ILE A 1083 16.59 13.23 31.09
CA ILE A 1083 17.23 12.28 30.16
C ILE A 1083 18.76 12.34 30.25
N LYS A 1084 19.35 13.52 30.44
CA LYS A 1084 20.80 13.67 30.65
C LYS A 1084 21.32 12.98 31.90
N ASN A 1085 20.47 12.80 32.91
CA ASN A 1085 20.83 12.17 34.17
C ASN A 1085 20.58 10.66 34.19
N LEU A 1086 20.05 10.08 33.11
CA LEU A 1086 19.87 8.63 33.00
C LEU A 1086 21.23 7.94 32.92
N THR A 1087 21.39 6.84 33.67
CA THR A 1087 22.62 6.03 33.68
C THR A 1087 22.50 4.73 32.91
N GLY A 1088 21.34 4.45 32.31
CA GLY A 1088 21.09 3.27 31.50
C GLY A 1088 19.85 3.42 30.61
N PHE A 1089 19.75 2.57 29.59
CA PHE A 1089 18.69 2.61 28.58
C PHE A 1089 18.13 1.21 28.33
N ASP A 1090 16.92 1.13 27.76
CA ASP A 1090 16.41 -0.13 27.20
C ASP A 1090 17.36 -0.62 26.09
N GLU A 1091 17.50 -1.93 25.94
CA GLU A 1091 18.44 -2.53 24.97
C GLU A 1091 18.16 -2.12 23.51
N GLY A 1092 16.90 -1.80 23.18
CA GLY A 1092 16.49 -1.30 21.86
C GLY A 1092 16.54 0.21 21.72
N ASN A 1093 17.04 0.94 22.73
CA ASN A 1093 17.09 2.40 22.74
C ASN A 1093 18.49 2.91 23.13
N SER A 1094 18.72 4.21 22.98
CA SER A 1094 20.00 4.84 23.33
C SER A 1094 19.84 6.30 23.72
N LEU A 1095 20.90 6.90 24.30
CA LEU A 1095 20.91 8.33 24.60
C LEU A 1095 20.73 9.16 23.33
N THR A 1096 21.40 8.77 22.24
CA THR A 1096 21.29 9.42 20.93
C THR A 1096 19.85 9.50 20.46
N ASN A 1097 19.10 8.39 20.55
CA ASN A 1097 17.73 8.34 20.09
C ASN A 1097 16.78 9.17 20.98
N LEU A 1098 16.99 9.21 22.30
CA LEU A 1098 16.23 10.08 23.21
C LEU A 1098 16.50 11.57 22.95
N LEU A 1099 17.76 11.96 22.73
CA LEU A 1099 18.12 13.34 22.40
C LEU A 1099 17.56 13.75 21.02
N TRP A 1100 17.65 12.87 20.02
CA TRP A 1100 17.00 13.04 18.72
C TRP A 1100 15.50 13.27 18.88
N TRP A 1101 14.82 12.42 19.67
CA TRP A 1101 13.38 12.53 19.92
C TRP A 1101 13.01 13.89 20.50
N ILE A 1102 13.65 14.30 21.61
CA ILE A 1102 13.39 15.59 22.27
C ILE A 1102 13.57 16.76 21.30
N HIS A 1103 14.69 16.78 20.56
CA HIS A 1103 15.03 17.90 19.68
C HIS A 1103 14.20 17.96 18.40
N SER A 1104 13.48 16.88 18.06
CA SER A 1104 12.55 16.85 16.92
C SER A 1104 11.12 17.33 17.24
N ARG A 1105 10.77 17.57 18.52
CA ARG A 1105 9.42 18.04 18.92
C ARG A 1105 9.23 19.55 18.64
N GLY A 1106 7.99 20.05 18.53
CA GLY A 1106 7.65 21.50 18.40
C GLY A 1106 7.57 22.25 19.74
N ASN A 1107 7.64 23.59 19.77
CA ASN A 1107 7.59 24.38 21.03
C ASN A 1107 6.13 24.65 21.48
N GLU A 1108 5.92 25.00 22.76
CA GLU A 1108 4.59 25.30 23.32
C GLU A 1108 3.84 26.44 22.61
N GLU A 1109 4.54 27.40 22.00
CA GLU A 1109 3.92 28.52 21.26
C GLU A 1109 3.15 28.08 20.00
N ASP A 1110 3.39 26.88 19.47
CA ASP A 1110 2.64 26.31 18.34
C ASP A 1110 1.35 25.58 18.77
N GLN A 1111 1.06 25.49 20.09
CA GLN A 1111 -0.01 24.66 20.66
C GLN A 1111 -1.41 25.32 20.70
N GLY A 1112 -1.53 26.61 20.35
CA GLY A 1112 -2.79 27.37 20.40
C GLY A 1112 -3.76 27.15 19.21
N LYS A 1113 -3.48 26.23 18.28
CA LYS A 1113 -4.32 25.99 17.09
C LYS A 1113 -4.77 24.53 17.02
N GLU A 1114 -5.92 24.18 17.61
CA GLU A 1114 -6.64 22.90 17.51
C GLU A 1114 -5.81 21.75 16.89
N TRP A 1115 -5.13 21.00 17.75
CA TRP A 1115 -4.19 19.92 17.42
C TRP A 1115 -4.87 18.55 17.15
N GLY A 1116 -6.19 18.54 16.96
CA GLY A 1116 -6.99 17.32 16.75
C GLY A 1116 -7.08 16.79 15.30
N GLY A 1117 -6.36 17.37 14.34
CA GLY A 1117 -6.43 16.95 12.93
C GLY A 1117 -5.18 17.26 12.08
N LYS A 1118 -4.07 17.70 12.68
CA LYS A 1118 -2.92 18.29 11.96
C LYS A 1118 -1.69 17.38 11.82
N PHE A 1119 -1.85 16.08 11.99
CA PHE A 1119 -0.87 15.11 11.48
C PHE A 1119 -1.19 14.66 10.06
N CYS A 1120 -2.30 15.15 9.51
CA CYS A 1120 -2.64 15.08 8.11
C CYS A 1120 -2.03 16.30 7.39
N TRP A 1121 -0.97 16.11 6.61
CA TRP A 1121 -0.57 17.10 5.59
C TRP A 1121 -1.52 17.10 4.38
N PHE A 1122 -2.69 16.45 4.50
CA PHE A 1122 -3.74 16.41 3.48
C PHE A 1122 -5.02 17.20 3.84
N ASP A 1123 -5.30 17.52 5.11
CA ASP A 1123 -6.58 18.15 5.51
C ASP A 1123 -6.66 19.68 5.32
N LEU A 1124 -5.65 20.29 4.70
CA LEU A 1124 -5.76 21.66 4.14
C LEU A 1124 -5.93 21.66 2.61
N TYR A 1125 -6.14 20.49 1.99
CA TYR A 1125 -6.23 20.33 0.53
C TYR A 1125 -7.58 19.75 0.08
N TYR A 1126 -8.64 20.21 0.71
CA TYR A 1126 -9.96 20.29 0.09
C TYR A 1126 -10.57 21.66 0.35
N HIS A 1127 -10.11 22.66 -0.40
CA HIS A 1127 -10.90 23.80 -0.85
C HIS A 1127 -10.32 24.39 -2.14
#